data_AF-A0A2T3NZQ6-F1
#
_entry.id   AF-A0A2T3NZQ6-F1
#
_cell.length_a   1.000
_cell.length_b   1.000
_cell.length_c   1.000
_cell.angle_alpha   90.00
_cell.angle_beta   90.00
_cell.angle_gamma   90.00
#
_symmetry.space_group_name_H-M   'P 1'
#
loop_
_entity.id
_entity.type
_entity.pdbx_description
1 polymer ?
#
loop_
_entity_poly.entity_id
_entity_poly.type
_entity_poly.pdbx_seq_one_letter_code
_entity_poly.pdbx_strand_id
1 'polypeptide(L)'
;MFRMSKIATTLACIVLSSHLYAAEPYDSTKTYSGGSQVTVDGNVYEAKWWVNAGQSPTDSYANEWDSPWKLVSGATPDPDPTPDPDPTPDPDPTPDPDPTPDPDPTPDPDPAPGPADDLCIDFNVYPNWTRGDHATGGDIMVNDNIAYEAKWWTSSVPGSDDSWAHHLNCDSTPPGTAPLLSLPNPMDPVRLEVNGWPSHFVVTSPASLGAPSTTVVETINSQDLSDATKLTNAFVSLIEAAELAGSTSIIINSDVLDSATADKGQALGTIAVKQALTAAVDATGSSIDINDINALSDDVKGWAQAYNLVISTLAPQATFGWTLSIGDFAYDTHSGRRAVWNAASGATSDLLFSFELYSAESLTKADFVAFTKSSTSPALTDDQWHYALEYVKQVTDYLQTPALLSSFPTSQAAAYFMGNTAGENNIRKAAHSNVFAIQFDTETADLNAKIARYQNATVPLYYVGESVTNGPLTRIASLNSELANAESAMNNQAFLFETPQSQWIPSTVYKWNDFLAGLNSMHNVGVAGNTFWLLDDTADDATNAIYAKVAIAAFLSQSMQETIRYNACDENNWSEVRYGAPVDYPMTASCGQLGQKYADYGKDPVTGVDHPYSCPRDAKMEVSALTNAKWYGAPAPIFAAPDAVLEELGLLVNGNVGRWTNNGHCNEVPTAIDTSKQVWERDDCKVYEDQKAGKFIWDGSDTNGSVEGCGWWGRGVIQTTGRQNFGTLNHFMGRSHVDPDTIGTTVNGVTVEAPPANPLYADLDFCSNPGLICSSEENREIKWIAGLFYWVTSVQAYNDEGGPYADWNYYTELKKYVDGGLKGTEFVDAVSGIVNRGCPDHTCPVSGEVHAVKERQDNFKLVLKTLGLNPQ
;
A
#
# COMPACT_ATOMS: atom_id res chain seq x y z
N MET A 1 -9.26 51.63 -16.03
CA MET A 1 -8.29 52.71 -16.31
C MET A 1 -8.24 53.63 -15.11
N PHE A 2 -7.10 54.31 -14.86
CA PHE A 2 -6.74 55.02 -13.62
C PHE A 2 -6.45 54.17 -12.38
N ARG A 3 -5.63 54.73 -11.48
CA ARG A 3 -4.95 54.10 -10.32
C ARG A 3 -5.00 55.05 -9.11
N MET A 4 -4.92 54.47 -7.92
CA MET A 4 -4.20 54.93 -6.70
C MET A 4 -4.22 56.41 -6.26
N SER A 5 -4.45 56.60 -4.96
CA SER A 5 -3.47 57.28 -4.08
C SER A 5 -3.51 56.69 -2.66
N LYS A 6 -2.56 57.08 -1.78
CA LYS A 6 -2.33 56.55 -0.42
C LYS A 6 -2.08 57.68 0.61
N ILE A 7 -2.04 57.34 1.91
CA ILE A 7 -1.40 58.08 3.05
C ILE A 7 -2.16 59.36 3.51
N ALA A 8 -2.38 59.69 4.80
CA ALA A 8 -2.38 58.98 6.12
C ALA A 8 -3.20 59.89 7.13
N THR A 9 -3.06 60.01 8.48
CA THR A 9 -2.05 59.60 9.49
C THR A 9 -2.61 59.70 10.94
N THR A 10 -2.16 58.82 11.86
CA THR A 10 -1.99 58.98 13.34
C THR A 10 -3.07 59.58 14.28
N LEU A 11 -3.64 58.68 15.11
CA LEU A 11 -3.45 58.55 16.58
C LEU A 11 -4.34 59.31 17.62
N ALA A 12 -4.68 58.55 18.68
CA ALA A 12 -5.14 58.93 20.04
C ALA A 12 -6.57 59.50 20.23
N CYS A 13 -7.34 59.17 21.30
CA CYS A 13 -7.25 58.14 22.34
C CYS A 13 -8.58 58.03 23.14
N ILE A 14 -8.93 56.85 23.67
CA ILE A 14 -9.72 56.55 24.91
C ILE A 14 -11.07 57.34 25.09
N VAL A 15 -12.27 56.76 25.25
CA VAL A 15 -12.70 55.68 26.17
C VAL A 15 -13.90 54.91 25.59
N LEU A 16 -14.00 53.61 25.86
CA LEU A 16 -15.29 52.91 26.03
C LEU A 16 -15.05 51.68 26.93
N SER A 17 -15.58 51.73 28.15
CA SER A 17 -15.32 50.73 29.19
C SER A 17 -16.28 49.54 29.11
N SER A 18 -15.75 48.36 28.82
CA SER A 18 -16.46 47.08 29.00
C SER A 18 -16.91 46.94 30.45
N HIS A 19 -18.22 46.80 30.67
CA HIS A 19 -18.77 46.57 32.00
C HIS A 19 -18.69 45.07 32.29
N LEU A 20 -17.76 44.67 33.17
CA LEU A 20 -17.79 43.38 33.84
C LEU A 20 -19.00 43.35 34.78
N TYR A 21 -20.16 42.96 34.24
CA TYR A 21 -21.31 42.57 35.04
C TYR A 21 -21.03 41.20 35.64
N ALA A 22 -20.96 41.13 36.97
CA ALA A 22 -21.04 39.85 37.67
C ALA A 22 -22.41 39.21 37.39
N ALA A 23 -22.42 37.92 37.07
CA ALA A 23 -23.62 37.15 36.76
C ALA A 23 -24.65 37.22 37.90
N GLU A 24 -25.87 37.67 37.62
CA GLU A 24 -26.87 37.91 38.66
C GLU A 24 -27.35 36.59 39.30
N PRO A 25 -27.73 36.58 40.60
CA PRO A 25 -28.33 35.39 41.19
C PRO A 25 -29.55 34.93 40.41
N TYR A 26 -29.67 33.63 40.17
CA TYR A 26 -30.80 33.06 39.44
C TYR A 26 -32.12 33.37 40.15
N ASP A 27 -33.08 33.87 39.38
CA ASP A 27 -34.43 34.20 39.83
C ASP A 27 -35.42 33.34 39.05
N SER A 28 -36.06 32.39 39.74
CA SER A 28 -37.02 31.46 39.14
C SER A 28 -38.28 32.13 38.58
N THR A 29 -38.48 33.44 38.81
CA THR A 29 -39.56 34.23 38.20
C THR A 29 -39.18 34.91 36.89
N LYS A 30 -37.89 34.94 36.51
CA LYS A 30 -37.39 35.58 35.28
C LYS A 30 -37.22 34.61 34.10
N THR A 31 -37.29 35.16 32.90
CA THR A 31 -36.85 34.51 31.65
C THR A 31 -35.48 35.05 31.23
N TYR A 32 -34.64 34.21 30.64
CA TYR A 32 -33.27 34.57 30.24
C TYR A 32 -33.05 34.34 28.74
N SER A 33 -32.34 35.23 28.06
CA SER A 33 -31.92 35.02 26.66
C SER A 33 -30.62 34.23 26.57
N GLY A 34 -30.35 33.59 25.43
CA GLY A 34 -29.05 32.93 25.21
C GLY A 34 -27.87 33.89 25.44
N GLY A 35 -26.80 33.39 26.07
CA GLY A 35 -25.65 34.17 26.54
C GLY A 35 -25.87 34.93 27.86
N SER A 36 -27.05 34.83 28.50
CA SER A 36 -27.25 35.38 29.84
C SER A 36 -26.55 34.51 30.89
N GLN A 37 -25.76 35.11 31.77
CA GLN A 37 -25.09 34.41 32.86
C GLN A 37 -25.77 34.65 34.21
N VAL A 38 -25.96 33.60 34.99
CA VAL A 38 -26.54 33.61 36.35
C VAL A 38 -25.65 32.88 37.36
N THR A 39 -25.82 33.20 38.64
CA THR A 39 -25.16 32.49 39.76
C THR A 39 -26.13 31.62 40.56
N VAL A 40 -25.70 30.38 40.86
CA VAL A 40 -26.38 29.42 41.76
C VAL A 40 -25.31 28.66 42.55
N ASP A 41 -25.47 28.58 43.87
CA ASP A 41 -24.61 27.80 44.78
C ASP A 41 -23.09 28.03 44.63
N GLY A 42 -22.68 29.26 44.28
CA GLY A 42 -21.28 29.65 44.07
C GLY A 42 -20.75 29.41 42.64
N ASN A 43 -21.54 28.81 41.77
CA ASN A 43 -21.21 28.50 40.38
C ASN A 43 -21.87 29.50 39.41
N VAL A 44 -21.22 29.76 38.27
CA VAL A 44 -21.73 30.60 37.18
C VAL A 44 -22.22 29.71 36.03
N TYR A 45 -23.47 29.92 35.60
CA TYR A 45 -24.09 29.21 34.50
C TYR A 45 -24.52 30.17 33.39
N GLU A 46 -24.35 29.77 32.13
CA GLU A 46 -24.77 30.52 30.95
C GLU A 46 -25.94 29.84 30.23
N ALA A 47 -26.93 30.63 29.83
CA ALA A 47 -28.06 30.19 29.04
C ALA A 47 -27.61 29.82 27.61
N LYS A 48 -27.71 28.54 27.22
CA LYS A 48 -27.38 28.07 25.87
C LYS A 48 -28.33 28.65 24.80
N TRP A 49 -29.58 28.93 25.19
CA TRP A 49 -30.64 29.54 24.37
C TRP A 49 -31.66 30.24 25.28
N TRP A 50 -32.88 30.52 24.79
CA TRP A 50 -33.93 31.13 25.61
C TRP A 50 -34.43 30.20 26.74
N VAL A 51 -34.35 30.67 27.98
CA VAL A 51 -34.77 29.96 29.19
C VAL A 51 -36.05 30.56 29.75
N ASN A 52 -37.04 29.72 30.06
CA ASN A 52 -38.30 30.16 30.66
C ASN A 52 -38.21 30.22 32.20
N ALA A 53 -39.07 31.04 32.80
CA ALA A 53 -39.19 31.13 34.25
C ALA A 53 -39.47 29.75 34.87
N GLY A 54 -38.69 29.40 35.89
CA GLY A 54 -38.76 28.12 36.60
C GLY A 54 -37.85 27.01 36.05
N GLN A 55 -37.13 27.21 34.95
CA GLN A 55 -36.10 26.25 34.49
C GLN A 55 -34.74 26.59 35.13
N SER A 56 -34.33 25.83 36.14
CA SER A 56 -33.13 26.08 36.95
C SER A 56 -31.85 25.55 36.29
N PRO A 57 -30.68 26.20 36.49
CA PRO A 57 -29.38 25.59 36.18
C PRO A 57 -29.08 24.30 36.95
N THR A 58 -29.81 24.05 38.04
CA THR A 58 -29.67 22.86 38.91
C THR A 58 -30.80 21.83 38.75
N ASP A 59 -31.68 21.99 37.75
CA ASP A 59 -32.68 20.97 37.43
C ASP A 59 -32.02 19.70 36.86
N SER A 60 -32.59 18.53 37.14
CA SER A 60 -32.10 17.25 36.63
C SER A 60 -32.65 16.96 35.23
N TYR A 61 -31.75 16.88 34.25
CA TYR A 61 -32.05 16.51 32.86
C TYR A 61 -31.48 15.13 32.55
N ALA A 62 -32.04 14.43 31.55
CA ALA A 62 -31.62 13.08 31.19
C ALA A 62 -30.21 13.05 30.55
N ASN A 63 -29.88 14.08 29.77
CA ASN A 63 -28.57 14.27 29.15
C ASN A 63 -28.14 15.75 29.27
N GLU A 64 -26.83 16.04 29.15
CA GLU A 64 -26.32 17.42 29.31
C GLU A 64 -26.86 18.38 28.24
N TRP A 65 -27.09 17.90 27.01
CA TRP A 65 -27.65 18.69 25.91
C TRP A 65 -29.13 19.03 26.09
N ASP A 66 -29.87 18.33 26.96
CA ASP A 66 -31.27 18.65 27.26
C ASP A 66 -31.39 19.84 28.24
N SER A 67 -30.34 20.13 29.01
CA SER A 67 -30.29 21.28 29.91
C SER A 67 -30.12 22.59 29.12
N PRO A 68 -30.96 23.62 29.34
CA PRO A 68 -30.81 24.92 28.71
C PRO A 68 -29.65 25.76 29.27
N TRP A 69 -28.96 25.27 30.30
CA TRP A 69 -27.84 25.94 30.98
C TRP A 69 -26.53 25.18 30.75
N LYS A 70 -25.42 25.92 30.66
CA LYS A 70 -24.03 25.41 30.64
C LYS A 70 -23.27 25.95 31.84
N LEU A 71 -22.52 25.12 32.56
CA LEU A 71 -21.60 25.57 33.60
C LEU A 71 -20.40 26.32 32.96
N VAL A 72 -20.08 27.52 33.46
CA VAL A 72 -18.97 28.36 32.97
C VAL A 72 -17.81 28.35 33.95
N SER A 73 -18.08 28.44 35.25
CA SER A 73 -17.07 28.33 36.32
C SER A 73 -17.72 27.94 37.64
N GLY A 74 -16.92 27.36 38.54
CA GLY A 74 -17.36 26.98 39.88
C GLY A 74 -16.26 27.15 40.92
N ALA A 75 -16.65 27.42 42.15
CA ALA A 75 -15.73 27.68 43.26
C ALA A 75 -15.56 26.42 44.13
N THR A 76 -14.37 25.82 44.11
CA THR A 76 -14.00 24.73 45.02
C THR A 76 -13.78 25.27 46.44
N PRO A 77 -14.46 24.73 47.48
CA PRO A 77 -14.17 25.09 48.86
C PRO A 77 -12.79 24.57 49.31
N ASP A 78 -12.00 25.46 49.92
CA ASP A 78 -10.70 25.18 50.53
C ASP A 78 -10.89 24.48 51.90
N PRO A 79 -10.20 23.37 52.21
CA PRO A 79 -10.36 22.67 53.49
C PRO A 79 -9.71 23.40 54.69
N ASP A 80 -10.52 23.65 55.72
CA ASP A 80 -10.18 24.34 56.96
C ASP A 80 -9.02 23.66 57.74
N PRO A 81 -8.00 24.39 58.25
CA PRO A 81 -6.77 23.80 58.77
C PRO A 81 -6.87 23.31 60.23
N THR A 82 -6.00 22.35 60.59
CA THR A 82 -5.87 21.85 61.98
C THR A 82 -5.09 22.80 62.90
N PRO A 83 -5.31 22.78 64.24
CA PRO A 83 -4.80 23.82 65.14
C PRO A 83 -3.29 23.80 65.41
N ASP A 84 -2.73 25.00 65.58
CA ASP A 84 -1.31 25.30 65.84
C ASP A 84 -1.05 25.58 67.33
N PRO A 85 0.06 25.10 67.94
CA PRO A 85 0.46 25.47 69.30
C PRO A 85 1.26 26.79 69.40
N ASP A 86 1.12 27.49 70.54
CA ASP A 86 1.67 28.83 70.84
C ASP A 86 3.21 28.98 70.60
N PRO A 87 3.70 30.16 70.19
CA PRO A 87 5.07 30.35 69.73
C PRO A 87 6.09 30.65 70.85
N THR A 88 7.37 30.44 70.55
CA THR A 88 8.52 30.96 71.33
C THR A 88 9.43 31.87 70.49
N PRO A 89 10.06 32.92 71.05
CA PRO A 89 10.69 33.98 70.24
C PRO A 89 12.03 33.60 69.57
N ASP A 90 12.28 34.29 68.46
CA ASP A 90 13.43 34.17 67.55
C ASP A 90 14.68 34.95 68.04
N PRO A 91 15.91 34.43 67.85
CA PRO A 91 17.17 35.17 68.05
C PRO A 91 17.87 35.59 66.74
N ASP A 92 18.35 36.85 66.71
CA ASP A 92 19.06 37.50 65.59
C ASP A 92 20.22 36.68 64.94
N PRO A 93 20.53 36.94 63.64
CA PRO A 93 21.41 36.08 62.85
C PRO A 93 22.92 36.27 63.09
N THR A 94 23.68 35.22 62.83
CA THR A 94 25.14 35.27 62.65
C THR A 94 25.53 35.18 61.16
N PRO A 95 26.61 35.84 60.70
CA PRO A 95 26.99 35.81 59.28
C PRO A 95 27.63 34.48 58.87
N ASP A 96 27.27 33.98 57.68
CA ASP A 96 27.91 32.84 57.01
C ASP A 96 29.08 33.33 56.11
N PRO A 97 30.13 32.52 55.84
CA PRO A 97 31.36 32.97 55.19
C PRO A 97 31.35 32.86 53.65
N ASP A 98 32.38 33.43 53.01
CA ASP A 98 32.59 33.37 51.55
C ASP A 98 32.61 31.91 51.01
N PRO A 99 31.92 31.64 49.88
CA PRO A 99 32.06 30.37 49.17
C PRO A 99 33.43 30.26 48.49
N THR A 100 34.05 29.08 48.59
CA THR A 100 35.24 28.74 47.82
C THR A 100 34.92 28.55 46.33
N PRO A 101 35.87 28.77 45.40
CA PRO A 101 35.65 28.51 43.98
C PRO A 101 35.30 27.05 43.70
N ASP A 102 34.29 26.84 42.87
CA ASP A 102 33.92 25.53 42.31
C ASP A 102 34.96 25.09 41.24
N PRO A 103 35.18 23.79 41.00
CA PRO A 103 36.02 23.31 39.90
C PRO A 103 35.41 23.64 38.52
N ASP A 104 36.26 23.77 37.49
CA ASP A 104 35.79 23.86 36.11
C ASP A 104 34.92 22.64 35.73
N PRO A 105 33.81 22.82 35.01
CA PRO A 105 33.04 21.71 34.48
C PRO A 105 33.89 20.91 33.47
N THR A 106 33.87 19.59 33.61
CA THR A 106 34.33 18.70 32.54
C THR A 106 33.48 18.91 31.29
N PRO A 107 34.06 18.80 30.07
CA PRO A 107 33.28 18.84 28.84
C PRO A 107 32.15 17.81 28.86
N ASP A 108 30.97 18.22 28.41
CA ASP A 108 29.83 17.34 28.16
C ASP A 108 30.18 16.31 27.06
N PRO A 109 29.61 15.09 27.07
CA PRO A 109 29.68 14.20 25.92
C PRO A 109 28.97 14.81 24.71
N ASP A 110 29.53 14.64 23.52
CA ASP A 110 28.86 15.06 22.27
C ASP A 110 27.49 14.37 22.10
N PRO A 111 26.47 15.08 21.55
CA PRO A 111 25.23 14.46 21.09
C PRO A 111 25.47 13.35 20.06
N ALA A 112 24.66 12.30 20.10
CA ALA A 112 24.89 11.11 19.29
C ALA A 112 24.56 11.33 17.80
N PRO A 113 25.43 10.90 16.85
CA PRO A 113 25.17 10.99 15.43
C PRO A 113 24.28 9.83 14.94
N GLY A 114 22.96 10.03 14.97
CA GLY A 114 22.01 9.27 14.15
C GLY A 114 22.08 9.71 12.68
N PRO A 115 21.49 8.94 11.74
CA PRO A 115 21.51 9.28 10.31
C PRO A 115 20.62 10.48 9.99
N ALA A 116 21.25 11.65 9.93
CA ALA A 116 21.00 12.57 8.85
C ALA A 116 22.24 12.57 7.94
N ASP A 117 22.07 12.61 6.62
CA ASP A 117 23.18 12.88 5.71
C ASP A 117 23.47 14.39 5.73
N ASP A 118 24.16 14.83 6.80
CA ASP A 118 24.65 16.20 7.09
C ASP A 118 23.57 17.29 7.26
N LEU A 119 22.38 17.14 6.66
CA LEU A 119 21.38 18.21 6.51
C LEU A 119 20.41 18.38 7.69
N CYS A 120 20.25 17.36 8.55
CA CYS A 120 19.30 17.36 9.68
C CYS A 120 19.94 17.04 11.04
N ILE A 121 21.26 16.93 11.12
CA ILE A 121 21.95 16.48 12.34
C ILE A 121 21.78 17.45 13.53
N ASP A 122 21.56 18.74 13.24
CA ASP A 122 21.28 19.79 14.22
C ASP A 122 19.81 19.83 14.70
N PHE A 123 18.94 18.92 14.24
CA PHE A 123 17.49 18.95 14.52
C PHE A 123 17.02 17.82 15.45
N ASN A 124 16.06 18.14 16.32
CA ASN A 124 15.42 17.20 17.22
C ASN A 124 14.60 16.13 16.47
N VAL A 125 14.95 14.85 16.61
CA VAL A 125 14.16 13.72 16.08
C VAL A 125 13.01 13.38 17.02
N TYR A 126 11.78 13.33 16.48
CA TYR A 126 10.57 12.90 17.20
C TYR A 126 10.75 11.48 17.78
N PRO A 127 10.32 11.17 19.02
CA PRO A 127 9.49 11.97 19.93
C PRO A 127 10.25 12.94 20.85
N ASN A 128 11.55 13.20 20.63
CA ASN A 128 12.36 14.08 21.49
C ASN A 128 12.08 15.57 21.19
N TRP A 129 10.94 16.07 21.66
CA TRP A 129 10.46 17.44 21.46
C TRP A 129 11.49 18.55 21.77
N THR A 130 11.55 19.56 20.90
CA THR A 130 12.36 20.78 21.10
C THR A 130 12.02 21.54 22.39
N ARG A 131 10.78 21.39 22.91
CA ARG A 131 10.32 22.01 24.16
C ARG A 131 9.70 21.00 25.15
N GLY A 132 10.16 19.75 25.12
CA GLY A 132 9.81 18.71 26.09
C GLY A 132 8.53 17.93 25.76
N ASP A 133 7.43 18.61 25.46
CA ASP A 133 6.14 17.99 25.07
C ASP A 133 5.47 18.64 23.85
N HIS A 134 6.11 19.66 23.25
CA HIS A 134 5.56 20.42 22.12
C HIS A 134 6.67 21.12 21.29
N ALA A 135 6.27 21.74 20.18
CA ALA A 135 7.02 22.67 19.37
C ALA A 135 6.25 24.01 19.20
N THR A 136 6.93 25.06 18.74
CA THR A 136 6.36 26.39 18.47
C THR A 136 6.83 26.97 17.15
N GLY A 137 6.22 28.09 16.71
CA GLY A 137 6.48 28.72 15.42
C GLY A 137 7.97 28.99 15.15
N GLY A 138 8.54 28.26 14.18
CA GLY A 138 9.95 28.31 13.78
C GLY A 138 10.85 27.25 14.39
N ASP A 139 10.35 26.38 15.28
CA ASP A 139 11.08 25.20 15.74
C ASP A 139 11.05 24.09 14.66
N ILE A 140 12.19 23.44 14.41
CA ILE A 140 12.32 22.37 13.42
C ILE A 140 12.49 21.01 14.12
N MET A 141 11.80 19.98 13.64
CA MET A 141 11.91 18.60 14.10
C MET A 141 11.94 17.61 12.95
N VAL A 142 12.63 16.49 13.13
CA VAL A 142 12.69 15.39 12.16
C VAL A 142 11.68 14.31 12.52
N ASN A 143 10.94 13.82 11.53
CA ASN A 143 10.14 12.60 11.58
C ASN A 143 10.21 11.90 10.21
N ASP A 144 10.26 10.56 10.17
CA ASP A 144 10.30 9.76 8.93
C ASP A 144 11.35 10.23 7.88
N ASN A 145 12.58 10.55 8.33
CA ASN A 145 13.67 11.13 7.54
C ASN A 145 13.38 12.49 6.87
N ILE A 146 12.38 13.23 7.38
CA ILE A 146 11.97 14.56 6.88
C ILE A 146 12.04 15.57 8.03
N ALA A 147 12.67 16.72 7.79
CA ALA A 147 12.59 17.88 8.66
C ALA A 147 11.30 18.68 8.39
N TYR A 148 10.60 19.00 9.48
CA TYR A 148 9.38 19.81 9.48
C TYR A 148 9.55 21.03 10.40
N GLU A 149 9.14 22.19 9.92
CA GLU A 149 9.10 23.45 10.68
C GLU A 149 7.69 23.67 11.25
N ALA A 150 7.56 23.83 12.57
CA ALA A 150 6.28 24.15 13.20
C ALA A 150 5.87 25.59 12.83
N LYS A 151 4.65 25.78 12.34
CA LYS A 151 4.10 27.09 11.94
C LYS A 151 3.59 27.91 13.13
N TRP A 152 3.17 27.23 14.20
CA TRP A 152 2.67 27.79 15.46
C TRP A 152 2.89 26.78 16.61
N TRP A 153 2.27 27.00 17.79
CA TRP A 153 2.33 26.01 18.89
C TRP A 153 1.65 24.71 18.47
N THR A 154 2.32 23.57 18.61
CA THR A 154 1.77 22.25 18.31
C THR A 154 2.38 21.14 19.14
N SER A 155 1.59 20.10 19.41
CA SER A 155 2.01 18.84 20.04
C SER A 155 1.62 17.61 19.20
N SER A 156 1.31 17.79 17.91
CA SER A 156 1.05 16.71 16.96
C SER A 156 2.34 16.26 16.27
N VAL A 157 2.40 15.00 15.82
CA VAL A 157 3.60 14.39 15.23
C VAL A 157 4.12 15.25 14.05
N PRO A 158 5.43 15.51 13.92
CA PRO A 158 5.96 16.34 12.83
C PRO A 158 5.52 15.83 11.45
N GLY A 159 4.78 16.68 10.73
CA GLY A 159 4.23 16.36 9.42
C GLY A 159 2.89 15.62 9.40
N SER A 160 2.18 15.49 10.53
CA SER A 160 0.86 14.83 10.57
C SER A 160 -0.33 15.74 10.30
N ASP A 161 -0.19 17.07 10.41
CA ASP A 161 -1.30 18.02 10.24
C ASP A 161 -0.87 19.39 9.68
N ASP A 162 -1.83 20.32 9.59
CA ASP A 162 -1.60 21.66 9.03
C ASP A 162 -0.79 22.61 9.94
N SER A 163 -0.40 22.21 11.15
CA SER A 163 0.50 22.97 12.02
C SER A 163 1.97 22.86 11.61
N TRP A 164 2.33 21.88 10.77
CA TRP A 164 3.70 21.66 10.29
C TRP A 164 3.89 22.09 8.84
N ALA A 165 5.05 22.66 8.51
CA ALA A 165 5.52 22.87 7.14
C ALA A 165 6.64 21.89 6.83
N HIS A 166 6.62 21.28 5.63
CA HIS A 166 7.77 20.54 5.11
C HIS A 166 8.96 21.49 4.93
N HIS A 167 10.12 21.16 5.50
CA HIS A 167 11.34 21.97 5.44
C HIS A 167 12.36 21.39 4.43
N LEU A 168 12.80 20.13 4.64
CA LEU A 168 13.62 19.36 3.69
C LEU A 168 13.59 17.85 4.00
N ASN A 169 13.95 17.01 3.02
CA ASN A 169 14.23 15.58 3.27
C ASN A 169 15.72 15.44 3.66
N CYS A 170 16.00 14.65 4.71
CA CYS A 170 17.31 14.60 5.37
C CYS A 170 18.40 13.84 4.60
N ASP A 171 18.04 13.30 3.43
CA ASP A 171 18.88 12.58 2.46
C ASP A 171 19.11 13.38 1.16
N SER A 172 18.75 14.68 1.15
CA SER A 172 18.79 15.60 0.01
C SER A 172 17.81 15.31 -1.15
N THR A 173 16.88 14.36 -1.01
CA THR A 173 15.80 14.16 -2.00
C THR A 173 14.89 15.41 -2.11
N PRO A 174 14.24 15.66 -3.27
CA PRO A 174 13.49 16.88 -3.49
C PRO A 174 12.32 17.08 -2.50
N PRO A 175 12.09 18.30 -1.97
CA PRO A 175 10.96 18.57 -1.10
C PRO A 175 9.61 18.16 -1.71
N GLY A 176 8.82 17.40 -0.95
CA GLY A 176 7.54 16.86 -1.39
C GLY A 176 7.61 15.56 -2.21
N THR A 177 8.79 14.93 -2.35
CA THR A 177 8.92 13.52 -2.76
C THR A 177 9.20 12.62 -1.55
N ALA A 178 9.05 11.31 -1.73
CA ALA A 178 9.45 10.33 -0.71
C ALA A 178 10.97 10.41 -0.41
N PRO A 179 11.41 10.33 0.86
CA PRO A 179 12.81 10.15 1.20
C PRO A 179 13.25 8.70 0.92
N LEU A 180 14.56 8.50 0.79
CA LEU A 180 15.18 7.20 0.52
C LEU A 180 14.81 6.18 1.60
N LEU A 181 14.99 6.56 2.87
CA LEU A 181 14.54 5.76 4.01
C LEU A 181 13.06 6.07 4.32
N SER A 182 12.15 5.35 3.67
CA SER A 182 10.70 5.46 3.89
C SER A 182 9.98 4.14 3.66
N LEU A 183 8.74 4.04 4.17
CA LEU A 183 7.85 2.88 4.00
C LEU A 183 7.69 2.53 2.51
N PRO A 184 8.09 1.33 2.07
CA PRO A 184 7.92 0.93 0.68
C PRO A 184 6.45 0.84 0.25
N ASN A 185 6.19 1.43 -0.91
CA ASN A 185 4.93 1.34 -1.63
C ASN A 185 5.21 0.97 -3.09
N PRO A 186 5.80 -0.21 -3.36
CA PRO A 186 6.36 -0.56 -4.66
C PRO A 186 5.26 -0.81 -5.71
N MET A 187 5.55 -0.46 -6.96
CA MET A 187 4.63 -0.60 -8.08
C MET A 187 4.47 -2.05 -8.55
N ASP A 188 5.51 -2.86 -8.38
CA ASP A 188 5.62 -4.27 -8.73
C ASP A 188 6.13 -5.06 -7.49
N PRO A 189 5.79 -6.35 -7.34
CA PRO A 189 6.26 -7.15 -6.21
C PRO A 189 7.73 -7.57 -6.36
N VAL A 190 8.39 -7.86 -5.24
CA VAL A 190 9.76 -8.41 -5.25
C VAL A 190 9.79 -9.75 -5.99
N ARG A 191 10.78 -9.91 -6.87
CA ARG A 191 11.00 -11.13 -7.65
C ARG A 191 11.44 -12.27 -6.73
N LEU A 192 10.62 -13.33 -6.64
CA LEU A 192 10.84 -14.47 -5.72
C LEU A 192 11.62 -15.63 -6.36
N GLU A 193 12.52 -15.29 -7.28
CA GLU A 193 13.38 -16.24 -8.00
C GLU A 193 14.76 -16.29 -7.33
N VAL A 194 15.07 -17.42 -6.70
CA VAL A 194 16.35 -17.65 -6.01
C VAL A 194 17.07 -18.82 -6.68
N ASN A 195 18.33 -18.63 -7.09
CA ASN A 195 19.08 -19.68 -7.78
C ASN A 195 19.22 -20.94 -6.90
N GLY A 196 18.95 -22.11 -7.49
CA GLY A 196 18.86 -23.41 -6.81
C GLY A 196 17.46 -23.79 -6.30
N TRP A 197 16.48 -22.86 -6.31
CA TRP A 197 15.12 -23.09 -5.82
C TRP A 197 14.10 -23.20 -6.97
N PRO A 198 12.95 -23.88 -6.77
CA PRO A 198 11.92 -24.03 -7.79
C PRO A 198 10.98 -22.82 -7.86
N SER A 199 10.25 -22.69 -8.97
CA SER A 199 9.27 -21.62 -9.23
C SER A 199 7.94 -21.75 -8.47
N HIS A 200 7.92 -22.49 -7.36
CA HIS A 200 6.78 -22.65 -6.47
C HIS A 200 7.24 -22.61 -5.02
N PHE A 201 6.38 -22.13 -4.13
CA PHE A 201 6.72 -21.89 -2.75
C PHE A 201 7.11 -23.20 -2.05
N VAL A 202 8.26 -23.23 -1.40
CA VAL A 202 8.80 -24.46 -0.78
C VAL A 202 8.49 -24.50 0.71
N VAL A 203 8.00 -25.63 1.19
CA VAL A 203 7.83 -25.90 2.63
C VAL A 203 8.63 -27.14 3.02
N THR A 204 9.49 -27.03 4.03
CA THR A 204 10.34 -28.13 4.49
C THR A 204 10.26 -28.39 5.99
N SER A 205 10.59 -29.63 6.38
CA SER A 205 11.03 -30.03 7.70
C SER A 205 12.41 -30.69 7.59
N PRO A 206 13.11 -31.03 8.68
CA PRO A 206 14.45 -31.65 8.62
C PRO A 206 14.49 -33.02 7.91
N ALA A 207 13.34 -33.63 7.61
CA ALA A 207 13.19 -34.89 6.89
C ALA A 207 12.68 -34.74 5.43
N SER A 208 12.48 -33.51 4.94
CA SER A 208 11.93 -33.27 3.60
C SER A 208 12.90 -33.68 2.48
N LEU A 209 12.60 -34.80 1.82
CA LEU A 209 13.36 -35.28 0.66
C LEU A 209 13.10 -34.42 -0.57
N GLY A 210 14.17 -34.05 -1.30
CA GLY A 210 14.09 -33.36 -2.59
C GLY A 210 13.89 -31.84 -2.52
N ALA A 211 13.88 -31.25 -1.32
CA ALA A 211 13.98 -29.79 -1.17
C ALA A 211 15.40 -29.29 -1.54
N PRO A 212 15.55 -28.01 -1.93
CA PRO A 212 16.86 -27.36 -2.05
C PRO A 212 17.67 -27.47 -0.76
N SER A 213 18.96 -27.79 -0.88
CA SER A 213 19.84 -28.00 0.26
C SER A 213 20.28 -26.68 0.86
N THR A 214 20.18 -26.55 2.19
CA THR A 214 20.65 -25.39 2.95
C THR A 214 21.62 -25.79 4.05
N THR A 215 22.59 -24.92 4.35
CA THR A 215 23.48 -25.05 5.51
C THR A 215 23.47 -23.76 6.33
N VAL A 216 23.60 -23.88 7.65
CA VAL A 216 23.75 -22.73 8.56
C VAL A 216 25.24 -22.51 8.84
N VAL A 217 25.67 -21.26 8.86
CA VAL A 217 26.97 -20.82 9.36
C VAL A 217 26.73 -19.89 10.53
N GLU A 218 27.10 -20.33 11.72
CA GLU A 218 27.07 -19.53 12.95
C GLU A 218 28.17 -18.47 12.92
N THR A 219 27.84 -17.21 13.19
CA THR A 219 28.86 -16.16 13.31
C THR A 219 29.50 -16.15 14.70
N ILE A 220 30.54 -15.33 14.86
CA ILE A 220 30.97 -14.87 16.18
C ILE A 220 29.85 -14.05 16.84
N ASN A 221 29.63 -14.25 18.14
CA ASN A 221 28.62 -13.52 18.92
C ASN A 221 29.03 -12.05 19.11
N SER A 222 28.05 -11.15 19.19
CA SER A 222 28.20 -9.70 19.46
C SER A 222 29.23 -9.37 20.55
N GLN A 223 29.09 -9.99 21.73
CA GLN A 223 29.97 -9.81 22.90
C GLN A 223 31.45 -10.17 22.67
N ASP A 224 31.75 -10.96 21.64
CA ASP A 224 33.08 -11.53 21.37
C ASP A 224 33.80 -10.85 20.18
N LEU A 225 33.15 -9.94 19.45
CA LEU A 225 33.69 -9.29 18.23
C LEU A 225 35.04 -8.59 18.43
N SER A 226 35.34 -8.11 19.63
CA SER A 226 36.62 -7.45 19.98
C SER A 226 37.78 -8.42 20.23
N ASP A 227 37.52 -9.73 20.40
CA ASP A 227 38.56 -10.75 20.50
C ASP A 227 39.02 -11.17 19.09
N ALA A 228 40.10 -10.55 18.63
CA ALA A 228 40.71 -10.83 17.32
C ALA A 228 41.08 -12.32 17.11
N THR A 229 41.30 -13.10 18.18
CA THR A 229 41.56 -14.54 18.07
C THR A 229 40.29 -15.31 17.76
N LYS A 230 39.19 -15.01 18.48
CA LYS A 230 37.86 -15.58 18.17
C LYS A 230 37.38 -15.16 16.79
N LEU A 231 37.57 -13.89 16.43
CA LEU A 231 37.18 -13.35 15.13
C LEU A 231 37.94 -14.04 13.98
N THR A 232 39.25 -14.26 14.13
CA THR A 232 40.04 -15.03 13.15
C THR A 232 39.51 -16.46 13.03
N ASN A 233 39.23 -17.14 14.15
CA ASN A 233 38.70 -18.50 14.14
C ASN A 233 37.32 -18.58 13.46
N ALA A 234 36.45 -17.58 13.65
CA ALA A 234 35.15 -17.51 12.99
C ALA A 234 35.29 -17.33 11.46
N PHE A 235 36.23 -16.48 11.01
CA PHE A 235 36.53 -16.36 9.58
C PHE A 235 37.14 -17.65 8.99
N VAL A 236 37.97 -18.39 9.74
CA VAL A 236 38.44 -19.72 9.32
C VAL A 236 37.26 -20.69 9.13
N SER A 237 36.34 -20.78 10.09
CA SER A 237 35.16 -21.65 9.99
C SER A 237 34.22 -21.26 8.85
N LEU A 238 34.05 -19.96 8.58
CA LEU A 238 33.32 -19.46 7.43
C LEU A 238 33.96 -19.88 6.10
N ILE A 239 35.29 -19.72 5.98
CA ILE A 239 36.04 -20.10 4.78
C ILE A 239 35.93 -21.61 4.51
N GLU A 240 36.13 -22.44 5.54
CA GLU A 240 35.97 -23.90 5.45
C GLU A 240 34.53 -24.30 5.05
N ALA A 241 33.51 -23.59 5.55
CA ALA A 241 32.13 -23.82 5.17
C ALA A 241 31.82 -23.41 3.71
N ALA A 242 32.35 -22.27 3.25
CA ALA A 242 32.15 -21.77 1.89
C ALA A 242 32.80 -22.70 0.85
N GLU A 243 34.04 -23.13 1.05
CA GLU A 243 34.74 -24.06 0.16
C GLU A 243 34.04 -25.44 0.05
N LEU A 244 33.22 -25.81 1.04
CA LEU A 244 32.44 -27.06 1.05
C LEU A 244 30.98 -26.91 0.57
N ALA A 245 30.44 -25.68 0.46
CA ALA A 245 29.02 -25.46 0.19
C ALA A 245 28.59 -25.89 -1.22
N GLY A 246 29.43 -25.66 -2.23
CA GLY A 246 29.13 -25.97 -3.64
C GLY A 246 27.95 -25.13 -4.17
N SER A 247 26.77 -25.73 -4.24
CA SER A 247 25.50 -25.06 -4.59
C SER A 247 24.44 -25.18 -3.50
N THR A 248 24.86 -25.45 -2.26
CA THR A 248 24.01 -25.45 -1.05
C THR A 248 23.80 -24.02 -0.61
N SER A 249 22.56 -23.57 -0.40
CA SER A 249 22.35 -22.19 0.07
C SER A 249 22.86 -22.00 1.50
N ILE A 250 23.54 -20.88 1.77
CA ILE A 250 24.15 -20.58 3.08
C ILE A 250 23.28 -19.59 3.85
N ILE A 251 22.92 -19.96 5.08
CA ILE A 251 22.18 -19.09 6.02
C ILE A 251 23.18 -18.63 7.08
N ILE A 252 23.48 -17.33 7.13
CA ILE A 252 24.42 -16.74 8.08
C ILE A 252 23.63 -16.40 9.36
N ASN A 253 23.79 -17.22 10.41
CA ASN A 253 23.08 -17.03 11.69
C ASN A 253 23.89 -16.15 12.65
N SER A 254 23.30 -15.04 13.08
CA SER A 254 24.01 -13.91 13.70
C SER A 254 23.14 -13.16 14.71
N ASP A 255 23.64 -12.96 15.94
CA ASP A 255 23.08 -12.02 16.92
C ASP A 255 23.54 -10.56 16.68
N VAL A 256 24.54 -10.37 15.81
CA VAL A 256 25.23 -9.09 15.61
C VAL A 256 24.37 -8.08 14.86
N LEU A 257 23.58 -8.54 13.87
CA LEU A 257 22.68 -7.65 13.14
C LEU A 257 21.50 -7.19 14.00
N ASP A 258 20.88 -8.11 14.74
CA ASP A 258 19.84 -7.77 15.73
C ASP A 258 20.42 -6.78 16.78
N SER A 259 21.64 -7.02 17.28
CA SER A 259 22.32 -6.13 18.23
C SER A 259 22.67 -4.76 17.66
N ALA A 260 22.99 -4.68 16.36
CA ALA A 260 23.35 -3.43 15.68
C ALA A 260 22.13 -2.63 15.19
N THR A 261 20.92 -3.21 15.17
CA THR A 261 19.72 -2.56 14.58
C THR A 261 19.35 -1.25 15.27
N ALA A 262 19.66 -1.07 16.55
CA ALA A 262 19.27 0.12 17.31
C ALA A 262 20.12 1.38 17.05
N ASP A 263 21.39 1.23 16.67
CA ASP A 263 22.36 2.32 16.56
C ASP A 263 23.36 2.15 15.39
N LYS A 264 23.05 1.22 14.47
CA LYS A 264 23.94 0.73 13.40
C LYS A 264 25.27 0.16 13.91
N GLY A 265 25.27 -0.32 15.15
CA GLY A 265 26.39 -0.95 15.84
C GLY A 265 27.48 0.00 16.29
N GLN A 266 27.19 1.29 16.48
CA GLN A 266 28.13 2.25 17.07
C GLN A 266 28.65 1.76 18.44
N ALA A 267 27.78 1.15 19.25
CA ALA A 267 28.11 0.55 20.55
C ALA A 267 29.00 -0.71 20.46
N LEU A 268 29.10 -1.36 19.30
CA LEU A 268 30.03 -2.47 19.07
C LEU A 268 31.48 -1.98 18.83
N GLY A 269 31.64 -0.73 18.38
CA GLY A 269 32.92 -0.06 18.22
C GLY A 269 33.82 -0.63 17.13
N THR A 270 35.13 -0.49 17.32
CA THR A 270 36.16 -0.94 16.36
C THR A 270 36.33 -2.45 16.39
N ILE A 271 36.27 -3.10 15.22
CA ILE A 271 36.40 -4.54 15.05
C ILE A 271 37.58 -4.80 14.10
N ALA A 272 38.54 -5.65 14.47
CA ALA A 272 39.80 -5.85 13.73
C ALA A 272 39.63 -6.74 12.48
N VAL A 273 38.66 -6.43 11.63
CA VAL A 273 38.21 -7.22 10.47
C VAL A 273 39.35 -7.55 9.53
N LYS A 274 40.11 -6.54 9.09
CA LYS A 274 41.15 -6.73 8.06
C LYS A 274 42.26 -7.64 8.55
N GLN A 275 42.67 -7.44 9.80
CA GLN A 275 43.67 -8.27 10.46
C GLN A 275 43.20 -9.72 10.61
N ALA A 276 41.97 -9.92 11.11
CA ALA A 276 41.43 -11.24 11.38
C ALA A 276 41.13 -12.04 10.11
N LEU A 277 40.56 -11.41 9.08
CA LEU A 277 40.31 -12.06 7.79
C LEU A 277 41.62 -12.40 7.06
N THR A 278 42.61 -11.49 7.05
CA THR A 278 43.94 -11.81 6.47
C THR A 278 44.59 -13.00 7.19
N ALA A 279 44.53 -13.03 8.52
CA ALA A 279 45.06 -14.14 9.32
C ALA A 279 44.32 -15.46 9.10
N ALA A 280 43.01 -15.41 8.80
CA ALA A 280 42.23 -16.59 8.45
C ALA A 280 42.60 -17.12 7.05
N VAL A 281 42.72 -16.24 6.05
CA VAL A 281 43.16 -16.57 4.68
C VAL A 281 44.58 -17.16 4.67
N ASP A 282 45.51 -16.58 5.43
CA ASP A 282 46.87 -17.13 5.63
C ASP A 282 46.87 -18.51 6.31
N ALA A 283 45.86 -18.81 7.15
CA ALA A 283 45.76 -20.07 7.89
C ALA A 283 45.13 -21.21 7.05
N THR A 284 44.14 -20.92 6.21
CA THR A 284 43.51 -21.90 5.30
C THR A 284 44.28 -22.07 3.99
N GLY A 285 44.93 -21.00 3.50
CA GLY A 285 45.55 -20.95 2.18
C GLY A 285 44.58 -20.64 1.04
N SER A 286 43.40 -20.10 1.35
CA SER A 286 42.33 -19.78 0.40
C SER A 286 42.65 -18.57 -0.49
N SER A 287 41.94 -18.43 -1.61
CA SER A 287 42.21 -17.39 -2.61
C SER A 287 41.19 -16.24 -2.57
N ILE A 288 41.36 -15.30 -1.63
CA ILE A 288 40.64 -14.02 -1.57
C ILE A 288 41.66 -12.90 -1.88
N ASP A 289 41.29 -11.89 -2.67
CA ASP A 289 42.21 -10.81 -3.01
C ASP A 289 42.43 -9.87 -1.82
N ILE A 290 43.69 -9.61 -1.50
CA ILE A 290 44.09 -8.73 -0.40
C ILE A 290 43.64 -7.27 -0.61
N ASN A 291 43.39 -6.84 -1.85
CA ASN A 291 42.84 -5.52 -2.13
C ASN A 291 41.39 -5.40 -1.67
N ASP A 292 40.58 -6.45 -1.86
CA ASP A 292 39.18 -6.49 -1.43
C ASP A 292 39.09 -6.52 0.10
N ILE A 293 39.95 -7.30 0.76
CA ILE A 293 40.10 -7.29 2.23
C ILE A 293 40.49 -5.89 2.73
N ASN A 294 41.39 -5.19 2.03
CA ASN A 294 41.80 -3.83 2.41
C ASN A 294 40.69 -2.77 2.20
N ALA A 295 39.75 -3.01 1.29
CA ALA A 295 38.64 -2.09 0.96
C ALA A 295 37.51 -2.07 2.01
N LEU A 296 37.40 -3.13 2.83
CA LEU A 296 36.48 -3.21 3.98
C LEU A 296 36.75 -2.08 5.01
N SER A 297 35.90 -1.94 6.01
CA SER A 297 36.17 -1.16 7.23
C SER A 297 36.56 -2.06 8.42
N ASP A 298 37.10 -1.48 9.49
CA ASP A 298 37.44 -2.17 10.75
C ASP A 298 36.36 -1.87 11.82
N ASP A 299 35.11 -2.21 11.47
CA ASP A 299 33.88 -2.02 12.24
C ASP A 299 32.85 -3.10 11.87
N VAL A 300 31.61 -2.99 12.39
CA VAL A 300 30.55 -3.99 12.14
C VAL A 300 30.06 -4.03 10.67
N LYS A 301 30.12 -2.91 9.93
CA LYS A 301 29.79 -2.89 8.50
C LYS A 301 30.82 -3.70 7.72
N GLY A 302 32.11 -3.42 7.94
CA GLY A 302 33.20 -4.16 7.31
C GLY A 302 33.21 -5.63 7.70
N TRP A 303 32.81 -5.95 8.93
CA TRP A 303 32.63 -7.32 9.41
C TRP A 303 31.54 -8.06 8.65
N ALA A 304 30.37 -7.46 8.43
CA ALA A 304 29.30 -8.09 7.66
C ALA A 304 29.67 -8.18 6.16
N GLN A 305 30.27 -7.13 5.61
CA GLN A 305 30.78 -7.13 4.23
C GLN A 305 31.89 -8.18 4.02
N ALA A 306 32.67 -8.53 5.05
CA ALA A 306 33.64 -9.63 4.99
C ALA A 306 32.99 -11.00 4.79
N TYR A 307 31.84 -11.27 5.43
CA TYR A 307 31.12 -12.54 5.25
C TYR A 307 30.58 -12.68 3.83
N ASN A 308 29.95 -11.61 3.33
CA ASN A 308 29.54 -11.45 1.93
C ASN A 308 30.71 -11.70 0.96
N LEU A 309 31.84 -11.01 1.15
CA LEU A 309 33.04 -11.18 0.32
C LEU A 309 33.53 -12.63 0.30
N VAL A 310 33.65 -13.29 1.45
CA VAL A 310 34.15 -14.68 1.55
C VAL A 310 33.23 -15.65 0.80
N ILE A 311 31.91 -15.56 1.01
CA ILE A 311 30.95 -16.47 0.37
C ILE A 311 30.90 -16.26 -1.15
N SER A 312 30.74 -15.02 -1.62
CA SER A 312 30.71 -14.73 -3.06
C SER A 312 32.02 -15.09 -3.76
N THR A 313 33.17 -15.05 -3.07
CA THR A 313 34.48 -15.42 -3.65
C THR A 313 34.67 -16.93 -3.72
N LEU A 314 34.38 -17.66 -2.64
CA LEU A 314 34.73 -19.09 -2.52
C LEU A 314 33.58 -20.04 -2.91
N ALA A 315 32.33 -19.58 -2.81
CA ALA A 315 31.12 -20.34 -3.13
C ALA A 315 30.20 -19.65 -4.17
N PRO A 316 30.70 -19.19 -5.34
CA PRO A 316 29.92 -18.41 -6.34
C PRO A 316 28.80 -19.19 -7.07
N GLN A 317 28.41 -20.37 -6.56
CA GLN A 317 27.28 -21.18 -7.02
C GLN A 317 26.28 -21.49 -5.89
N ALA A 318 26.60 -21.13 -4.65
CA ALA A 318 25.67 -21.07 -3.53
C ALA A 318 24.95 -19.72 -3.54
N THR A 319 23.67 -19.72 -3.18
CA THR A 319 22.96 -18.49 -2.80
C THR A 319 23.05 -18.31 -1.29
N PHE A 320 23.02 -17.08 -0.77
CA PHE A 320 23.17 -16.85 0.67
C PHE A 320 22.33 -15.71 1.22
N GLY A 321 22.13 -15.72 2.54
CA GLY A 321 21.30 -14.75 3.24
C GLY A 321 21.61 -14.64 4.73
N TRP A 322 21.37 -13.46 5.29
CA TRP A 322 21.57 -13.18 6.72
C TRP A 322 20.29 -13.42 7.52
N THR A 323 20.44 -13.91 8.76
CA THR A 323 19.33 -13.97 9.72
C THR A 323 18.99 -12.62 10.32
N LEU A 324 17.69 -12.39 10.49
CA LEU A 324 17.09 -11.33 11.32
C LEU A 324 16.04 -11.97 12.23
N SER A 325 15.98 -11.56 13.50
CA SER A 325 14.94 -12.05 14.41
C SER A 325 13.61 -11.32 14.18
N ILE A 326 12.51 -12.07 14.13
CA ILE A 326 11.17 -11.51 14.37
C ILE A 326 11.06 -11.29 15.88
N GLY A 327 11.43 -10.07 16.30
CA GLY A 327 11.49 -9.64 17.71
C GLY A 327 10.14 -9.33 18.35
N ASP A 328 10.18 -8.81 19.57
CA ASP A 328 9.00 -8.71 20.44
C ASP A 328 7.92 -7.73 19.94
N PHE A 329 8.24 -6.79 19.03
CA PHE A 329 7.27 -5.90 18.37
C PHE A 329 6.10 -6.68 17.73
N ALA A 330 6.34 -7.92 17.30
CA ALA A 330 5.32 -8.77 16.68
C ALA A 330 4.22 -9.22 17.65
N TYR A 331 4.40 -9.05 18.97
CA TYR A 331 3.36 -9.31 19.96
C TYR A 331 2.45 -8.09 20.22
N ASP A 332 2.91 -6.89 19.91
CA ASP A 332 2.16 -5.65 20.09
C ASP A 332 1.03 -5.49 19.07
N THR A 333 0.07 -4.61 19.37
CA THR A 333 -1.01 -4.26 18.43
C THR A 333 -0.58 -3.08 17.58
N HIS A 334 -0.48 -3.29 16.27
CA HIS A 334 -0.23 -2.24 15.29
C HIS A 334 -1.53 -1.87 14.57
N SER A 335 -1.74 -0.57 14.32
CA SER A 335 -2.90 -0.07 13.56
C SER A 335 -2.91 -0.58 12.12
N GLY A 336 -1.72 -0.56 11.50
CA GLY A 336 -1.49 -0.91 10.11
C GLY A 336 -0.01 -0.81 9.71
N ARG A 337 0.27 -0.64 8.42
CA ARG A 337 1.60 -0.72 7.81
C ARG A 337 2.57 0.32 8.39
N ARG A 338 2.13 1.57 8.58
CA ARG A 338 2.95 2.65 9.17
C ARG A 338 3.42 2.32 10.58
N ALA A 339 2.55 1.79 11.43
CA ALA A 339 2.91 1.41 12.81
C ALA A 339 3.98 0.30 12.83
N VAL A 340 3.85 -0.73 11.98
CA VAL A 340 4.87 -1.79 11.83
C VAL A 340 6.22 -1.23 11.33
N TRP A 341 6.19 -0.27 10.40
CA TRP A 341 7.39 0.40 9.90
C TRP A 341 8.12 1.16 11.01
N ASN A 342 7.37 1.97 11.76
CA ASN A 342 7.90 2.79 12.84
C ASN A 342 8.37 1.96 14.05
N ALA A 343 7.77 0.79 14.29
CA ALA A 343 8.12 -0.10 15.39
C ALA A 343 9.32 -1.03 15.13
N ALA A 344 9.57 -1.40 13.86
CA ALA A 344 10.66 -2.33 13.53
C ALA A 344 11.27 -2.11 12.13
N SER A 345 10.45 -2.11 11.07
CA SER A 345 10.97 -2.28 9.71
C SER A 345 11.91 -1.15 9.26
N GLY A 346 11.70 0.08 9.71
CA GLY A 346 12.52 1.24 9.34
C GLY A 346 13.96 1.11 9.83
N ALA A 347 14.16 0.79 11.11
CA ALA A 347 15.50 0.61 11.70
C ALA A 347 16.25 -0.58 11.08
N THR A 348 15.55 -1.69 10.85
CA THR A 348 16.12 -2.87 10.16
C THR A 348 16.51 -2.54 8.71
N SER A 349 15.69 -1.77 7.99
CA SER A 349 15.97 -1.36 6.61
C SER A 349 17.17 -0.41 6.55
N ASP A 350 17.25 0.57 7.44
CA ASP A 350 18.38 1.50 7.56
C ASP A 350 19.70 0.77 7.85
N LEU A 351 19.71 -0.19 8.79
CA LEU A 351 20.90 -1.01 9.08
C LEU A 351 21.42 -1.70 7.82
N LEU A 352 20.55 -2.45 7.14
CA LEU A 352 20.93 -3.33 6.04
C LEU A 352 21.29 -2.57 4.76
N PHE A 353 20.67 -1.40 4.57
CA PHE A 353 21.06 -0.42 3.57
C PHE A 353 22.41 0.22 3.89
N SER A 354 22.59 0.72 5.12
CA SER A 354 23.83 1.35 5.58
C SER A 354 25.03 0.39 5.51
N PHE A 355 24.82 -0.91 5.69
CA PHE A 355 25.86 -1.95 5.55
C PHE A 355 26.06 -2.43 4.10
N GLU A 356 25.19 -2.04 3.17
CA GLU A 356 25.21 -2.37 1.73
C GLU A 356 25.07 -3.88 1.39
N LEU A 357 24.64 -4.71 2.35
CA LEU A 357 24.67 -6.19 2.24
C LEU A 357 23.81 -6.77 1.10
N TYR A 358 22.83 -5.99 0.62
CA TYR A 358 21.89 -6.33 -0.44
C TYR A 358 21.95 -5.35 -1.63
N SER A 359 22.94 -4.44 -1.65
CA SER A 359 23.05 -3.39 -2.67
C SER A 359 23.08 -3.98 -4.09
N ALA A 360 22.17 -3.52 -4.96
CA ALA A 360 21.98 -4.10 -6.29
C ALA A 360 23.21 -4.00 -7.21
N GLU A 361 24.05 -2.98 -7.00
CA GLU A 361 25.32 -2.77 -7.73
C GLU A 361 26.50 -3.59 -7.14
N SER A 362 26.32 -4.24 -5.98
CA SER A 362 27.38 -5.03 -5.35
C SER A 362 27.47 -6.44 -5.93
N LEU A 363 28.67 -6.79 -6.41
CA LEU A 363 29.01 -8.14 -6.87
C LEU A 363 29.08 -9.18 -5.72
N THR A 364 29.05 -8.72 -4.47
CA THR A 364 29.08 -9.57 -3.26
C THR A 364 27.80 -9.46 -2.44
N LYS A 365 26.70 -8.97 -3.00
CA LYS A 365 25.42 -8.91 -2.28
C LYS A 365 24.89 -10.30 -1.92
N ALA A 366 24.10 -10.38 -0.85
CA ALA A 366 23.33 -11.57 -0.51
C ALA A 366 22.07 -11.69 -1.40
N ASP A 367 21.58 -12.92 -1.57
CA ASP A 367 20.48 -13.28 -2.48
C ASP A 367 19.10 -13.25 -1.82
N PHE A 368 19.03 -13.48 -0.51
CA PHE A 368 17.78 -13.51 0.25
C PHE A 368 17.97 -13.02 1.69
N VAL A 369 16.89 -12.57 2.32
CA VAL A 369 16.85 -12.29 3.77
C VAL A 369 16.29 -13.51 4.48
N ALA A 370 16.99 -14.04 5.49
CA ALA A 370 16.45 -15.09 6.34
C ALA A 370 15.80 -14.48 7.59
N PHE A 371 14.53 -14.76 7.85
CA PHE A 371 13.87 -14.38 9.08
C PHE A 371 13.74 -15.60 10.00
N THR A 372 14.02 -15.41 11.28
CA THR A 372 13.88 -16.46 12.30
C THR A 372 12.82 -16.07 13.33
N LYS A 373 12.33 -17.03 14.11
CA LYS A 373 11.52 -16.75 15.30
C LYS A 373 12.00 -17.62 16.45
N SER A 374 12.24 -17.02 17.62
CA SER A 374 12.59 -17.78 18.82
C SER A 374 11.50 -18.79 19.20
N SER A 375 11.93 -20.01 19.55
CA SER A 375 11.10 -21.05 20.16
C SER A 375 10.83 -20.82 21.65
N THR A 376 11.52 -19.86 22.30
CA THR A 376 11.31 -19.49 23.71
C THR A 376 10.18 -18.48 23.89
N SER A 377 9.89 -17.65 22.88
CA SER A 377 8.78 -16.70 22.89
C SER A 377 7.47 -17.39 22.47
N PRO A 378 6.29 -16.89 22.89
CA PRO A 378 5.00 -17.55 22.62
C PRO A 378 4.69 -17.75 21.13
N ALA A 379 3.74 -18.65 20.82
CA ALA A 379 3.14 -18.66 19.48
C ALA A 379 2.39 -17.34 19.23
N LEU A 380 2.53 -16.79 18.02
CA LEU A 380 1.82 -15.58 17.59
C LEU A 380 0.35 -15.93 17.24
N THR A 381 -0.57 -15.01 17.52
CA THR A 381 -1.95 -15.05 16.98
C THR A 381 -1.97 -14.71 15.48
N ASP A 382 -3.11 -14.91 14.81
CA ASP A 382 -3.26 -14.60 13.38
C ASP A 382 -3.03 -13.10 13.06
N ASP A 383 -3.36 -12.22 14.01
CA ASP A 383 -3.09 -10.78 13.94
C ASP A 383 -1.60 -10.47 14.10
N GLN A 384 -0.96 -11.08 15.09
CA GLN A 384 0.48 -10.96 15.34
C GLN A 384 1.32 -11.55 14.19
N TRP A 385 0.85 -12.63 13.56
CA TRP A 385 1.42 -13.15 12.32
C TRP A 385 1.23 -12.21 11.11
N HIS A 386 0.17 -11.41 11.06
CA HIS A 386 0.05 -10.37 10.04
C HIS A 386 1.09 -9.26 10.25
N TYR A 387 1.30 -8.78 11.48
CA TYR A 387 2.34 -7.78 11.78
C TYR A 387 3.75 -8.32 11.49
N ALA A 388 4.03 -9.57 11.88
CA ALA A 388 5.29 -10.24 11.56
C ALA A 388 5.54 -10.38 10.05
N LEU A 389 4.50 -10.74 9.27
CA LEU A 389 4.60 -10.85 7.81
C LEU A 389 4.63 -9.48 7.10
N GLU A 390 4.07 -8.43 7.68
CA GLU A 390 4.20 -7.06 7.16
C GLU A 390 5.62 -6.51 7.41
N TYR A 391 6.24 -6.80 8.56
CA TYR A 391 7.67 -6.50 8.80
C TYR A 391 8.58 -7.19 7.78
N VAL A 392 8.38 -8.50 7.59
CA VAL A 392 9.09 -9.28 6.55
C VAL A 392 8.89 -8.62 5.17
N LYS A 393 7.65 -8.26 4.83
CA LYS A 393 7.33 -7.61 3.55
C LYS A 393 8.02 -6.25 3.39
N GLN A 394 7.97 -5.39 4.41
CA GLN A 394 8.50 -4.03 4.32
C GLN A 394 10.03 -4.02 4.18
N VAL A 395 10.74 -4.84 4.98
CA VAL A 395 12.20 -4.96 4.87
C VAL A 395 12.61 -5.53 3.51
N THR A 396 11.87 -6.50 2.98
CA THR A 396 12.16 -7.10 1.66
C THR A 396 11.76 -6.22 0.47
N ASP A 397 10.65 -5.48 0.55
CA ASP A 397 10.27 -4.46 -0.43
C ASP A 397 11.30 -3.32 -0.45
N TYR A 398 11.87 -2.93 0.69
CA TYR A 398 12.92 -1.91 0.76
C TYR A 398 14.23 -2.40 0.11
N LEU A 399 14.65 -3.63 0.42
CA LEU A 399 15.89 -4.22 -0.09
C LEU A 399 15.75 -4.85 -1.48
N GLN A 400 14.54 -4.86 -2.07
CA GLN A 400 14.22 -5.52 -3.34
C GLN A 400 14.75 -6.98 -3.41
N THR A 401 14.63 -7.69 -2.29
CA THR A 401 15.29 -8.99 -2.04
C THR A 401 14.32 -9.97 -1.37
N PRO A 402 14.17 -11.22 -1.83
CA PRO A 402 13.17 -12.16 -1.33
C PRO A 402 13.47 -12.74 0.06
N ALA A 403 12.47 -13.29 0.75
CA ALA A 403 12.55 -13.80 2.12
C ALA A 403 12.50 -15.33 2.26
N LEU A 404 13.32 -15.87 3.17
CA LEU A 404 13.26 -17.23 3.68
C LEU A 404 12.80 -17.21 5.14
N LEU A 405 11.77 -17.97 5.53
CA LEU A 405 11.45 -18.18 6.95
C LEU A 405 12.24 -19.40 7.43
N SER A 406 13.31 -19.17 8.21
CA SER A 406 14.33 -20.16 8.57
C SER A 406 14.18 -20.65 10.01
N SER A 407 14.33 -21.97 10.21
CA SER A 407 14.28 -22.63 11.53
C SER A 407 13.04 -22.28 12.36
N PHE A 408 11.88 -22.19 11.71
CA PHE A 408 10.65 -21.73 12.36
C PHE A 408 10.09 -22.78 13.34
N PRO A 409 9.72 -22.40 14.59
CA PRO A 409 9.23 -23.33 15.60
C PRO A 409 7.95 -24.05 15.17
N THR A 410 8.05 -25.35 14.89
CA THR A 410 6.98 -26.19 14.32
C THR A 410 5.72 -26.16 15.18
N SER A 411 5.90 -26.22 16.51
CA SER A 411 4.84 -26.17 17.51
C SER A 411 4.09 -24.82 17.60
N GLN A 412 4.60 -23.78 16.94
CA GLN A 412 4.04 -22.43 16.96
C GLN A 412 3.53 -21.99 15.59
N ALA A 413 4.26 -22.32 14.52
CA ALA A 413 4.04 -21.78 13.18
C ALA A 413 3.32 -22.73 12.22
N ALA A 414 3.44 -24.06 12.40
CA ALA A 414 2.90 -25.02 11.42
C ALA A 414 1.37 -25.04 11.32
N ALA A 415 0.65 -24.64 12.39
CA ALA A 415 -0.80 -24.49 12.35
C ALA A 415 -1.24 -23.33 11.45
N TYR A 416 -0.65 -22.14 11.64
CA TYR A 416 -0.97 -20.92 10.89
C TYR A 416 -0.61 -21.04 9.41
N PHE A 417 0.62 -21.46 9.09
CA PHE A 417 1.07 -21.50 7.69
C PHE A 417 0.41 -22.61 6.88
N MET A 418 0.19 -23.79 7.45
CA MET A 418 -0.26 -24.97 6.68
C MET A 418 -1.76 -25.27 6.78
N GLY A 419 -2.46 -24.75 7.80
CA GLY A 419 -3.86 -25.05 8.07
C GLY A 419 -4.16 -26.51 8.44
N ASN A 420 -5.41 -26.82 8.77
CA ASN A 420 -5.88 -28.21 8.94
C ASN A 420 -6.40 -28.78 7.61
N THR A 421 -6.97 -27.95 6.73
CA THR A 421 -7.38 -28.26 5.33
C THR A 421 -6.42 -27.63 4.31
N ALA A 422 -6.66 -27.80 3.00
CA ALA A 422 -5.93 -27.01 2.00
C ALA A 422 -6.31 -25.52 2.06
N GLY A 423 -7.60 -25.17 2.11
CA GLY A 423 -8.08 -23.78 2.15
C GLY A 423 -7.73 -22.96 3.40
N GLU A 424 -7.39 -23.62 4.52
CA GLU A 424 -6.98 -22.95 5.77
C GLU A 424 -5.51 -22.45 5.78
N ASN A 425 -4.73 -22.70 4.72
CA ASN A 425 -3.30 -22.39 4.71
C ASN A 425 -2.98 -20.91 4.42
N ASN A 426 -1.91 -20.37 5.03
CA ASN A 426 -1.43 -19.00 4.82
C ASN A 426 -0.20 -18.90 3.90
N ILE A 427 0.13 -19.95 3.13
CA ILE A 427 1.30 -19.94 2.22
C ILE A 427 1.17 -18.86 1.13
N ARG A 428 -0.03 -18.63 0.60
CA ARG A 428 -0.27 -17.54 -0.37
C ARG A 428 0.01 -16.15 0.24
N LYS A 429 -0.35 -15.96 1.51
CA LYS A 429 -0.10 -14.73 2.27
C LYS A 429 1.39 -14.53 2.54
N ALA A 430 2.13 -15.60 2.88
CA ALA A 430 3.59 -15.57 2.97
C ALA A 430 4.24 -15.19 1.62
N ALA A 431 3.77 -15.77 0.50
CA ALA A 431 4.24 -15.43 -0.84
C ALA A 431 3.96 -13.96 -1.23
N HIS A 432 2.84 -13.39 -0.77
CA HIS A 432 2.56 -11.95 -0.92
C HIS A 432 3.50 -11.07 -0.07
N SER A 433 3.87 -11.54 1.12
CA SER A 433 4.92 -10.97 1.97
C SER A 433 6.34 -11.36 1.53
N ASN A 434 6.56 -11.50 0.23
CA ASN A 434 7.84 -11.78 -0.43
C ASN A 434 8.59 -13.05 0.04
N VAL A 435 7.93 -13.98 0.74
CA VAL A 435 8.54 -15.25 1.16
C VAL A 435 8.54 -16.25 0.00
N PHE A 436 9.68 -16.86 -0.31
CA PHE A 436 9.77 -17.96 -1.29
C PHE A 436 9.73 -19.35 -0.64
N ALA A 437 10.13 -19.46 0.64
CA ALA A 437 10.15 -20.73 1.35
C ALA A 437 10.02 -20.63 2.89
N ILE A 438 9.58 -21.72 3.51
CA ILE A 438 9.55 -21.92 4.96
C ILE A 438 10.28 -23.22 5.33
N GLN A 439 11.20 -23.13 6.28
CA GLN A 439 11.88 -24.27 6.89
C GLN A 439 11.48 -24.40 8.36
N PHE A 440 10.84 -25.51 8.72
CA PHE A 440 10.44 -25.81 10.08
C PHE A 440 11.57 -26.49 10.88
N ASP A 441 11.66 -26.16 12.17
CA ASP A 441 12.75 -26.59 13.07
C ASP A 441 12.79 -28.10 13.38
N THR A 442 11.65 -28.77 13.32
CA THR A 442 11.47 -30.13 13.85
C THR A 442 10.50 -30.96 13.01
N GLU A 443 10.72 -32.28 12.99
CA GLU A 443 9.84 -33.21 12.29
C GLU A 443 8.65 -33.62 13.18
N THR A 444 7.43 -33.56 12.63
CA THR A 444 6.26 -34.23 13.22
C THR A 444 5.45 -34.93 12.14
N ALA A 445 4.75 -36.01 12.50
CA ALA A 445 3.89 -36.73 11.56
C ALA A 445 2.73 -35.87 11.03
N ASP A 446 2.25 -34.89 11.82
CA ASP A 446 1.26 -33.90 11.42
C ASP A 446 1.82 -32.92 10.38
N LEU A 447 2.99 -32.32 10.64
CA LEU A 447 3.66 -31.45 9.68
C LEU A 447 3.97 -32.19 8.37
N ASN A 448 4.49 -33.41 8.44
CA ASN A 448 4.78 -34.21 7.24
C ASN A 448 3.51 -34.50 6.42
N ALA A 449 2.38 -34.77 7.07
CA ALA A 449 1.09 -34.95 6.38
C ALA A 449 0.59 -33.64 5.74
N LYS A 450 0.80 -32.50 6.40
CA LYS A 450 0.47 -31.16 5.88
C LYS A 450 1.34 -30.75 4.69
N ILE A 451 2.65 -31.02 4.74
CA ILE A 451 3.57 -30.84 3.60
C ILE A 451 3.16 -31.76 2.43
N ALA A 452 2.88 -33.04 2.71
CA ALA A 452 2.43 -34.00 1.69
C ALA A 452 1.07 -33.64 1.08
N ARG A 453 0.17 -32.96 1.82
CA ARG A 453 -1.05 -32.36 1.25
C ARG A 453 -0.70 -31.21 0.30
N TYR A 454 0.10 -30.24 0.80
CA TYR A 454 0.50 -29.04 0.05
C TYR A 454 1.19 -29.37 -1.29
N GLN A 455 2.01 -30.42 -1.33
CA GLN A 455 2.69 -30.89 -2.55
C GLN A 455 1.76 -31.29 -3.71
N ASN A 456 0.45 -31.46 -3.50
CA ASN A 456 -0.52 -31.70 -4.58
C ASN A 456 -1.09 -30.42 -5.21
N ALA A 457 -0.90 -29.26 -4.56
CA ALA A 457 -1.46 -27.97 -4.95
C ALA A 457 -0.55 -26.83 -4.45
N THR A 458 0.66 -26.74 -4.99
CA THR A 458 1.67 -25.76 -4.60
C THR A 458 1.32 -24.35 -5.08
N VAL A 459 1.66 -23.32 -4.29
CA VAL A 459 1.54 -21.91 -4.72
C VAL A 459 2.68 -21.59 -5.70
N PRO A 460 2.41 -21.18 -6.95
CA PRO A 460 3.45 -20.75 -7.88
C PRO A 460 4.02 -19.38 -7.45
N LEU A 461 5.31 -19.15 -7.72
CA LEU A 461 6.00 -17.92 -7.33
C LEU A 461 6.24 -16.96 -8.51
N TYR A 462 6.45 -17.49 -9.71
CA TYR A 462 6.71 -16.78 -10.96
C TYR A 462 6.50 -17.72 -12.16
N TYR A 463 6.25 -17.14 -13.35
CA TYR A 463 5.97 -17.90 -14.57
C TYR A 463 7.24 -18.55 -15.13
N VAL A 464 7.13 -19.80 -15.60
CA VAL A 464 8.24 -20.53 -16.24
C VAL A 464 7.89 -20.91 -17.68
N GLY A 465 8.52 -20.28 -18.66
CA GLY A 465 8.33 -20.58 -20.08
C GLY A 465 9.01 -19.55 -20.98
N GLU A 466 8.85 -19.72 -22.29
CA GLU A 466 9.11 -18.60 -23.22
C GLU A 466 8.05 -17.52 -23.01
N SER A 467 8.45 -16.25 -23.01
CA SER A 467 7.48 -15.15 -22.85
C SER A 467 6.54 -15.08 -24.05
N VAL A 468 5.26 -15.35 -23.80
CA VAL A 468 4.19 -15.36 -24.80
C VAL A 468 3.92 -13.99 -25.43
N THR A 469 4.32 -12.88 -24.79
CA THR A 469 4.20 -11.53 -25.36
C THR A 469 5.12 -11.30 -26.56
N ASN A 470 6.20 -12.09 -26.71
CA ASN A 470 7.16 -12.00 -27.82
C ASN A 470 6.73 -12.75 -29.09
N GLY A 471 5.63 -13.52 -29.05
CA GLY A 471 5.10 -14.25 -30.21
C GLY A 471 4.39 -13.34 -31.22
N PRO A 472 4.24 -13.76 -32.50
CA PRO A 472 3.40 -13.04 -33.46
C PRO A 472 1.92 -13.15 -33.07
N LEU A 473 1.24 -12.02 -32.86
CA LEU A 473 -0.16 -11.96 -32.40
C LEU A 473 -1.11 -12.89 -33.16
N THR A 474 -1.01 -12.97 -34.49
CA THR A 474 -1.80 -13.90 -35.30
C THR A 474 -0.93 -14.71 -36.27
N ARG A 475 -1.49 -15.77 -36.87
CA ARG A 475 -0.87 -16.48 -38.00
C ARG A 475 -0.73 -15.64 -39.29
N ILE A 476 -1.29 -14.42 -39.34
CA ILE A 476 -1.33 -13.57 -40.53
C ILE A 476 -0.27 -12.46 -40.42
N ALA A 477 0.88 -12.67 -41.07
CA ALA A 477 2.03 -11.76 -40.96
C ALA A 477 1.76 -10.32 -41.44
N SER A 478 0.87 -10.12 -42.43
CA SER A 478 0.44 -8.79 -42.87
C SER A 478 -0.40 -8.08 -41.82
N LEU A 479 -1.37 -8.76 -41.20
CA LEU A 479 -2.19 -8.22 -40.12
C LEU A 479 -1.32 -7.79 -38.92
N ASN A 480 -0.37 -8.64 -38.50
CA ASN A 480 0.56 -8.30 -37.41
C ASN A 480 1.38 -7.04 -37.76
N SER A 481 1.84 -6.93 -39.01
CA SER A 481 2.58 -5.77 -39.50
C SER A 481 1.70 -4.51 -39.56
N GLU A 482 0.44 -4.63 -39.97
CA GLU A 482 -0.52 -3.53 -40.02
C GLU A 482 -0.89 -3.03 -38.62
N LEU A 483 -1.08 -3.94 -37.67
CA LEU A 483 -1.34 -3.61 -36.27
C LEU A 483 -0.13 -2.95 -35.61
N ALA A 484 1.10 -3.45 -35.81
CA ALA A 484 2.30 -2.78 -35.31
C ALA A 484 2.48 -1.36 -35.92
N ASN A 485 2.31 -1.22 -37.23
CA ASN A 485 2.40 0.08 -37.90
C ASN A 485 1.28 1.07 -37.51
N ALA A 486 0.18 0.59 -36.90
CA ALA A 486 -0.89 1.45 -36.42
C ALA A 486 -0.54 2.24 -35.15
N GLU A 487 0.55 1.91 -34.43
CA GLU A 487 0.88 2.47 -33.11
C GLU A 487 0.77 4.01 -33.06
N SER A 488 1.48 4.71 -33.95
CA SER A 488 1.51 6.17 -33.95
C SER A 488 0.12 6.78 -34.24
N ALA A 489 -0.69 6.12 -35.06
CA ALA A 489 -2.05 6.58 -35.34
C ALA A 489 -3.01 6.29 -34.17
N MET A 490 -2.91 5.12 -33.55
CA MET A 490 -3.73 4.76 -32.38
C MET A 490 -3.40 5.64 -31.17
N ASN A 491 -2.12 5.77 -30.80
CA ASN A 491 -1.67 6.59 -29.67
C ASN A 491 -2.00 8.09 -29.84
N ASN A 492 -2.02 8.63 -31.07
CA ASN A 492 -2.22 10.08 -31.31
C ASN A 492 -3.58 10.46 -31.93
N GLN A 493 -4.50 9.50 -32.14
CA GLN A 493 -5.82 9.79 -32.73
C GLN A 493 -6.98 9.05 -32.02
N ALA A 494 -6.74 7.85 -31.48
CA ALA A 494 -7.77 7.06 -30.79
C ALA A 494 -7.60 7.10 -29.27
N PHE A 495 -6.39 6.89 -28.75
CA PHE A 495 -6.12 6.84 -27.31
C PHE A 495 -5.88 8.23 -26.74
N LEU A 496 -6.90 9.09 -26.87
CA LEU A 496 -6.90 10.48 -26.43
C LEU A 496 -7.76 10.65 -25.16
N PHE A 497 -7.39 11.61 -24.32
CA PHE A 497 -8.16 12.03 -23.15
C PHE A 497 -8.51 13.51 -23.19
N GLU A 498 -9.59 13.89 -22.51
CA GLU A 498 -10.05 15.28 -22.41
C GLU A 498 -9.35 16.00 -21.27
N THR A 499 -8.61 17.07 -21.58
CA THR A 499 -7.98 17.94 -20.58
C THR A 499 -9.01 18.90 -19.94
N PRO A 500 -8.68 19.56 -18.81
CA PRO A 500 -9.58 20.54 -18.18
C PRO A 500 -9.86 21.80 -19.03
N GLN A 501 -9.19 21.92 -20.18
CA GLN A 501 -9.38 22.97 -21.18
C GLN A 501 -10.17 22.46 -22.41
N SER A 502 -10.80 21.28 -22.31
CA SER A 502 -11.46 20.53 -23.39
C SER A 502 -10.58 20.36 -24.64
N GLN A 503 -9.28 20.15 -24.43
CA GLN A 503 -8.35 19.71 -25.47
C GLN A 503 -8.25 18.20 -25.42
N TRP A 504 -8.12 17.54 -26.57
CA TRP A 504 -7.89 16.11 -26.65
C TRP A 504 -6.41 15.84 -26.91
N ILE A 505 -5.73 15.15 -25.99
CA ILE A 505 -4.29 14.84 -26.07
C ILE A 505 -4.02 13.35 -25.78
N PRO A 506 -2.89 12.77 -26.22
CA PRO A 506 -2.56 11.37 -26.00
C PRO A 506 -2.60 10.95 -24.52
N SER A 507 -3.22 9.80 -24.23
CA SER A 507 -3.23 9.21 -22.90
C SER A 507 -1.80 8.92 -22.42
N THR A 508 -1.53 9.20 -21.15
CA THR A 508 -0.29 8.76 -20.48
C THR A 508 -0.39 7.32 -20.01
N VAL A 509 -1.58 6.89 -19.58
CA VAL A 509 -1.87 5.58 -18.96
C VAL A 509 -2.04 4.44 -19.96
N TYR A 510 -2.60 4.71 -21.15
CA TYR A 510 -2.99 3.68 -22.12
C TYR A 510 -2.21 3.80 -23.43
N LYS A 511 -1.36 2.81 -23.74
CA LYS A 511 -0.60 2.73 -24.99
C LYS A 511 -1.03 1.54 -25.85
N TRP A 512 -0.86 1.71 -27.17
CA TRP A 512 -1.15 0.68 -28.16
C TRP A 512 -0.27 -0.57 -28.05
N ASN A 513 1.00 -0.43 -27.68
CA ASN A 513 1.89 -1.59 -27.58
C ASN A 513 1.54 -2.45 -26.36
N ASP A 514 1.22 -1.84 -25.22
CA ASP A 514 0.69 -2.51 -24.03
C ASP A 514 -0.63 -3.23 -24.36
N PHE A 515 -1.51 -2.60 -25.17
CA PHE A 515 -2.72 -3.25 -25.66
C PHE A 515 -2.41 -4.47 -26.54
N LEU A 516 -1.49 -4.35 -27.49
CA LEU A 516 -1.11 -5.48 -28.35
C LEU A 516 -0.44 -6.62 -27.56
N ALA A 517 0.35 -6.33 -26.53
CA ALA A 517 0.92 -7.33 -25.63
C ALA A 517 -0.18 -8.07 -24.87
N GLY A 518 -1.13 -7.34 -24.26
CA GLY A 518 -2.26 -7.95 -23.56
C GLY A 518 -3.18 -8.76 -24.48
N LEU A 519 -3.42 -8.26 -25.69
CA LEU A 519 -4.17 -8.98 -26.72
C LEU A 519 -3.42 -10.23 -27.21
N ASN A 520 -2.08 -10.23 -27.23
CA ASN A 520 -1.26 -11.38 -27.59
C ASN A 520 -1.44 -12.52 -26.58
N SER A 521 -1.28 -12.22 -25.29
CA SER A 521 -1.54 -13.16 -24.19
C SER A 521 -2.98 -13.69 -24.24
N MET A 522 -3.97 -12.82 -24.42
CA MET A 522 -5.38 -13.21 -24.45
C MET A 522 -5.81 -13.97 -25.71
N HIS A 523 -5.14 -13.79 -26.85
CA HIS A 523 -5.42 -14.55 -28.08
C HIS A 523 -4.72 -15.92 -28.09
N ASN A 524 -3.43 -15.96 -27.75
CA ASN A 524 -2.59 -17.14 -27.92
C ASN A 524 -2.51 -18.06 -26.68
N VAL A 525 -2.87 -17.55 -25.49
CA VAL A 525 -3.00 -18.35 -24.26
C VAL A 525 -4.44 -18.36 -23.76
N GLY A 526 -5.05 -17.18 -23.62
CA GLY A 526 -6.40 -17.05 -23.05
C GLY A 526 -6.45 -17.33 -21.54
N VAL A 527 -7.67 -17.42 -21.02
CA VAL A 527 -7.98 -17.54 -19.58
C VAL A 527 -9.22 -18.41 -19.41
N ALA A 528 -9.22 -19.35 -18.45
CA ALA A 528 -10.33 -20.30 -18.23
C ALA A 528 -10.78 -20.99 -19.53
N GLY A 529 -9.82 -21.41 -20.37
CA GLY A 529 -10.07 -22.01 -21.69
C GLY A 529 -10.60 -21.08 -22.79
N ASN A 530 -10.87 -19.80 -22.48
CA ASN A 530 -11.41 -18.82 -23.42
C ASN A 530 -10.28 -17.92 -23.97
N THR A 531 -10.15 -17.84 -25.30
CA THR A 531 -9.23 -16.93 -25.99
C THR A 531 -9.96 -15.78 -26.67
N PHE A 532 -9.30 -14.63 -26.84
CA PHE A 532 -9.87 -13.49 -27.54
C PHE A 532 -9.96 -13.81 -29.04
N TRP A 533 -11.18 -13.91 -29.55
CA TRP A 533 -11.40 -14.32 -30.93
C TRP A 533 -10.99 -13.23 -31.93
N LEU A 534 -10.08 -13.57 -32.85
CA LEU A 534 -9.62 -12.72 -33.96
C LEU A 534 -9.80 -13.37 -35.35
N LEU A 535 -9.88 -14.70 -35.45
CA LEU A 535 -9.75 -15.44 -36.71
C LEU A 535 -10.82 -16.54 -36.85
N ASP A 536 -11.33 -16.71 -38.07
CA ASP A 536 -12.09 -17.87 -38.53
C ASP A 536 -11.20 -18.73 -39.45
N ASP A 537 -10.97 -19.99 -39.08
CA ASP A 537 -10.18 -20.93 -39.91
C ASP A 537 -10.91 -21.39 -41.19
N THR A 538 -12.19 -21.03 -41.36
CA THR A 538 -12.93 -21.23 -42.63
C THR A 538 -12.85 -20.03 -43.57
N ALA A 539 -12.37 -18.87 -43.11
CA ALA A 539 -12.22 -17.65 -43.91
C ALA A 539 -10.78 -17.46 -44.45
N ASP A 540 -10.65 -16.67 -45.51
CA ASP A 540 -9.33 -16.29 -46.03
C ASP A 540 -8.65 -15.21 -45.16
N ASP A 541 -7.33 -15.07 -45.33
CA ASP A 541 -6.52 -14.15 -44.52
C ASP A 541 -6.91 -12.67 -44.69
N ALA A 542 -7.51 -12.29 -45.84
CA ALA A 542 -7.98 -10.92 -46.07
C ALA A 542 -9.27 -10.62 -45.31
N THR A 543 -10.20 -11.58 -45.30
CA THR A 543 -11.45 -11.52 -44.53
C THR A 543 -11.15 -11.56 -43.02
N ASN A 544 -10.24 -12.44 -42.61
CA ASN A 544 -9.77 -12.54 -41.22
C ASN A 544 -9.09 -11.26 -40.74
N ALA A 545 -8.32 -10.56 -41.58
CA ALA A 545 -7.75 -9.26 -41.23
C ALA A 545 -8.83 -8.19 -40.97
N ILE A 546 -10.02 -8.32 -41.55
CA ILE A 546 -11.17 -7.44 -41.24
C ILE A 546 -11.87 -7.90 -39.95
N TYR A 547 -12.12 -9.20 -39.76
CA TYR A 547 -12.70 -9.74 -38.52
C TYR A 547 -11.89 -9.33 -37.29
N ALA A 548 -10.57 -9.53 -37.31
CA ALA A 548 -9.67 -9.16 -36.21
C ALA A 548 -9.75 -7.66 -35.87
N LYS A 549 -9.68 -6.79 -36.88
CA LYS A 549 -9.77 -5.33 -36.72
C LYS A 549 -11.14 -4.87 -36.18
N VAL A 550 -12.22 -5.57 -36.55
CA VAL A 550 -13.57 -5.30 -36.02
C VAL A 550 -13.72 -5.78 -34.57
N ALA A 551 -13.17 -6.94 -34.21
CA ALA A 551 -13.14 -7.42 -32.82
C ALA A 551 -12.36 -6.46 -31.91
N ILE A 552 -11.17 -6.02 -32.37
CA ILE A 552 -10.34 -5.01 -31.72
C ILE A 552 -11.08 -3.67 -31.57
N ALA A 553 -11.69 -3.16 -32.65
CA ALA A 553 -12.43 -1.90 -32.59
C ALA A 553 -13.65 -1.98 -31.66
N ALA A 554 -14.35 -3.12 -31.63
CA ALA A 554 -15.50 -3.33 -30.75
C ALA A 554 -15.10 -3.21 -29.27
N PHE A 555 -14.02 -3.88 -28.85
CA PHE A 555 -13.48 -3.78 -27.50
C PHE A 555 -12.97 -2.35 -27.17
N LEU A 556 -12.20 -1.76 -28.07
CA LEU A 556 -11.60 -0.44 -27.84
C LEU A 556 -12.62 0.69 -27.83
N SER A 557 -13.74 0.57 -28.54
CA SER A 557 -14.81 1.58 -28.53
C SER A 557 -15.43 1.80 -27.14
N GLN A 558 -15.49 0.74 -26.34
CA GLN A 558 -15.97 0.74 -24.97
C GLN A 558 -14.88 1.29 -24.04
N SER A 559 -13.67 0.71 -24.13
CA SER A 559 -12.45 1.17 -23.44
C SER A 559 -12.25 2.69 -23.52
N MET A 560 -12.41 3.25 -24.72
CA MET A 560 -12.29 4.69 -24.98
C MET A 560 -13.32 5.53 -24.23
N GLN A 561 -14.53 5.00 -23.98
CA GLN A 561 -15.60 5.69 -23.26
C GLN A 561 -15.54 5.47 -21.74
N GLU A 562 -15.13 4.28 -21.26
CA GLU A 562 -15.07 4.02 -19.80
C GLU A 562 -13.87 4.72 -19.13
N THR A 563 -12.67 4.66 -19.72
CA THR A 563 -11.41 4.95 -19.00
C THR A 563 -10.45 5.85 -19.75
N ILE A 564 -10.15 5.55 -21.01
CA ILE A 564 -9.09 6.25 -21.76
C ILE A 564 -9.40 7.74 -21.88
N ARG A 565 -10.68 8.12 -22.11
CA ARG A 565 -11.10 9.53 -22.18
C ARG A 565 -10.86 10.35 -20.91
N TYR A 566 -10.70 9.69 -19.75
CA TYR A 566 -10.43 10.30 -18.45
C TYR A 566 -8.96 10.19 -18.01
N ASN A 567 -8.14 9.44 -18.77
CA ASN A 567 -6.75 9.09 -18.46
C ASN A 567 -6.57 8.46 -17.06
N ALA A 568 -7.53 7.62 -16.66
CA ALA A 568 -7.54 6.95 -15.36
C ALA A 568 -7.61 5.43 -15.55
N CYS A 569 -6.87 4.68 -14.73
CA CYS A 569 -6.94 3.22 -14.62
C CYS A 569 -7.83 2.80 -13.44
N ASP A 570 -7.77 3.55 -12.34
CA ASP A 570 -8.66 3.44 -11.19
C ASP A 570 -9.97 4.20 -11.42
N GLU A 571 -11.00 3.79 -10.70
CA GLU A 571 -12.31 4.42 -10.66
C GLU A 571 -12.25 5.81 -10.02
N ASN A 572 -12.86 6.79 -10.69
CA ASN A 572 -13.00 8.14 -10.17
C ASN A 572 -14.19 8.23 -9.22
N ASN A 573 -14.07 9.02 -8.15
CA ASN A 573 -15.22 9.33 -7.31
C ASN A 573 -16.23 10.21 -8.10
N TRP A 574 -17.36 9.63 -8.46
CA TRP A 574 -18.49 10.28 -9.14
C TRP A 574 -19.69 10.48 -8.21
N SER A 575 -19.56 10.11 -6.93
CA SER A 575 -20.66 10.08 -5.98
C SER A 575 -20.97 11.49 -5.47
N GLU A 576 -22.16 11.99 -5.75
CA GLU A 576 -22.64 13.32 -5.36
C GLU A 576 -24.08 13.27 -4.88
N VAL A 577 -24.52 14.26 -4.10
CA VAL A 577 -25.90 14.34 -3.57
C VAL A 577 -26.93 14.36 -4.71
N ARG A 578 -26.57 14.96 -5.86
CA ARG A 578 -27.40 14.95 -7.08
C ARG A 578 -27.60 13.55 -7.70
N TYR A 579 -26.81 12.56 -7.28
CA TYR A 579 -26.90 11.15 -7.68
C TYR A 579 -27.29 10.22 -6.51
N GLY A 580 -27.63 10.76 -5.34
CA GLY A 580 -28.12 10.00 -4.19
C GLY A 580 -27.09 9.62 -3.13
N ALA A 581 -25.86 10.14 -3.20
CA ALA A 581 -24.89 10.04 -2.10
C ALA A 581 -25.33 10.90 -0.88
N PRO A 582 -24.88 10.59 0.36
CA PRO A 582 -25.21 11.40 1.53
C PRO A 582 -24.58 12.80 1.49
N VAL A 583 -23.42 12.92 0.85
CA VAL A 583 -22.63 14.14 0.65
C VAL A 583 -22.02 14.14 -0.75
N ASP A 584 -21.43 15.27 -1.16
CA ASP A 584 -20.63 15.32 -2.39
C ASP A 584 -19.24 14.74 -2.13
N TYR A 585 -18.82 13.83 -3.01
CA TYR A 585 -17.56 13.07 -2.98
C TYR A 585 -17.26 12.36 -1.63
N PRO A 586 -18.17 11.47 -1.16
CA PRO A 586 -17.97 10.63 0.02
C PRO A 586 -16.72 9.77 -0.12
N MET A 587 -15.98 9.54 0.97
CA MET A 587 -14.81 8.66 0.96
C MET A 587 -15.21 7.18 0.79
N THR A 588 -16.38 6.76 1.29
CA THR A 588 -16.91 5.40 1.07
C THR A 588 -17.26 5.08 -0.38
N ALA A 589 -17.09 6.02 -1.32
CA ALA A 589 -17.13 5.73 -2.75
C ALA A 589 -16.15 4.61 -3.17
N SER A 590 -15.05 4.41 -2.42
CA SER A 590 -14.12 3.29 -2.60
C SER A 590 -14.72 1.91 -2.31
N CYS A 591 -15.82 1.87 -1.55
CA CYS A 591 -16.57 0.68 -1.18
C CYS A 591 -17.71 0.37 -2.17
N GLY A 592 -18.18 1.38 -2.89
CA GLY A 592 -19.26 1.27 -3.86
C GLY A 592 -19.89 2.62 -4.22
N GLN A 593 -20.12 2.86 -5.51
CA GLN A 593 -20.77 4.07 -6.01
C GLN A 593 -22.20 3.80 -6.49
N LEU A 594 -23.06 4.84 -6.52
CA LEU A 594 -24.45 4.74 -6.97
C LEU A 594 -25.29 3.64 -6.24
N GLY A 595 -24.99 3.38 -4.97
CA GLY A 595 -25.66 2.36 -4.16
C GLY A 595 -25.15 0.93 -4.35
N GLN A 596 -24.11 0.72 -5.18
CA GLN A 596 -23.39 -0.54 -5.29
C GLN A 596 -22.60 -0.85 -3.99
N LYS A 597 -22.15 -2.10 -3.85
CA LYS A 597 -21.27 -2.56 -2.76
C LYS A 597 -20.24 -3.54 -3.30
N TYR A 598 -19.05 -3.08 -3.64
CA TYR A 598 -18.04 -3.86 -4.37
C TYR A 598 -17.51 -5.05 -3.56
N ALA A 599 -17.48 -4.94 -2.23
CA ALA A 599 -17.17 -6.05 -1.33
C ALA A 599 -18.26 -7.15 -1.30
N ASP A 600 -19.50 -6.86 -1.71
CA ASP A 600 -20.59 -7.86 -1.78
C ASP A 600 -20.68 -8.53 -3.16
N TYR A 601 -19.82 -8.18 -4.13
CA TYR A 601 -19.86 -8.77 -5.47
C TYR A 601 -19.41 -10.24 -5.44
N GLY A 602 -20.24 -11.10 -6.03
CA GLY A 602 -20.14 -12.55 -5.93
C GLY A 602 -20.73 -13.16 -4.66
N LYS A 603 -21.35 -12.37 -3.76
CA LYS A 603 -22.08 -12.95 -2.62
C LYS A 603 -23.52 -13.26 -3.00
N ASP A 604 -23.97 -14.49 -2.76
CA ASP A 604 -25.38 -14.87 -2.89
C ASP A 604 -26.22 -14.11 -1.85
N PRO A 605 -27.19 -13.27 -2.25
CA PRO A 605 -27.99 -12.45 -1.34
C PRO A 605 -29.06 -13.25 -0.57
N VAL A 606 -29.30 -14.51 -0.92
CA VAL A 606 -30.28 -15.41 -0.28
C VAL A 606 -29.60 -16.39 0.66
N THR A 607 -28.50 -17.03 0.24
CA THR A 607 -27.77 -18.00 1.07
C THR A 607 -26.65 -17.38 1.89
N GLY A 608 -26.15 -16.19 1.49
CA GLY A 608 -25.00 -15.54 2.10
C GLY A 608 -23.65 -16.16 1.73
N VAL A 609 -23.63 -17.20 0.89
CA VAL A 609 -22.43 -17.92 0.45
C VAL A 609 -21.75 -17.11 -0.66
N ASP A 610 -20.43 -16.91 -0.54
CA ASP A 610 -19.62 -16.30 -1.60
C ASP A 610 -19.40 -17.29 -2.77
N HIS A 611 -19.35 -16.75 -3.97
CA HIS A 611 -18.95 -17.44 -5.20
C HIS A 611 -17.54 -18.07 -5.03
N PRO A 612 -17.26 -19.27 -5.55
CA PRO A 612 -16.00 -19.98 -5.31
C PRO A 612 -14.73 -19.23 -5.76
N TYR A 613 -14.86 -18.24 -6.66
CA TYR A 613 -13.78 -17.37 -7.12
C TYR A 613 -13.82 -15.94 -6.54
N SER A 614 -14.61 -15.68 -5.49
CA SER A 614 -14.56 -14.39 -4.80
C SER A 614 -13.35 -14.31 -3.89
N CYS A 615 -12.50 -13.29 -4.06
CA CYS A 615 -11.41 -13.02 -3.12
C CYS A 615 -11.91 -13.03 -1.66
N PRO A 616 -11.07 -13.42 -0.69
CA PRO A 616 -11.38 -13.18 0.73
C PRO A 616 -11.63 -11.70 0.98
N ARG A 617 -12.42 -11.36 2.00
CA ARG A 617 -12.44 -9.99 2.53
C ARG A 617 -11.22 -9.80 3.40
N ASP A 618 -10.58 -8.65 3.27
CA ASP A 618 -9.47 -8.26 4.13
C ASP A 618 -9.75 -6.88 4.72
N ALA A 619 -10.00 -6.85 6.04
CA ALA A 619 -10.16 -5.61 6.79
C ALA A 619 -8.83 -4.84 6.90
N LYS A 620 -7.69 -5.53 6.76
CA LYS A 620 -6.35 -4.94 6.90
C LYS A 620 -5.78 -4.42 5.57
N MET A 621 -6.60 -4.30 4.53
CA MET A 621 -6.17 -3.82 3.22
C MET A 621 -5.94 -2.31 3.23
N GLU A 622 -4.68 -1.90 3.22
CA GLU A 622 -4.25 -0.53 2.89
C GLU A 622 -3.91 -0.40 1.41
N VAL A 623 -4.73 0.35 0.66
CA VAL A 623 -4.48 0.61 -0.76
C VAL A 623 -5.03 1.98 -1.16
N SER A 624 -4.23 2.75 -1.88
CA SER A 624 -4.65 3.96 -2.58
C SER A 624 -4.78 3.70 -4.09
N ALA A 625 -5.74 4.33 -4.74
CA ALA A 625 -5.73 4.46 -6.20
C ALA A 625 -4.51 5.29 -6.63
N LEU A 626 -3.91 4.95 -7.78
CA LEU A 626 -2.74 5.65 -8.32
C LEU A 626 -3.14 6.71 -9.34
N THR A 627 -4.29 6.53 -9.98
CA THR A 627 -4.79 7.41 -11.02
C THR A 627 -6.09 8.09 -10.62
N ASN A 628 -6.25 9.34 -11.07
CA ASN A 628 -7.49 10.11 -10.96
C ASN A 628 -7.64 11.05 -12.16
N ALA A 629 -8.88 11.46 -12.41
CA ALA A 629 -9.21 12.45 -13.43
C ALA A 629 -8.62 13.80 -13.07
N LYS A 630 -8.27 14.59 -14.09
CA LYS A 630 -7.41 15.77 -13.93
C LYS A 630 -8.13 17.12 -13.98
N TRP A 631 -9.46 17.15 -13.87
CA TRP A 631 -10.25 18.39 -13.90
C TRP A 631 -9.98 19.31 -12.69
N TYR A 632 -10.35 20.59 -12.81
CA TYR A 632 -10.12 21.56 -11.74
C TYR A 632 -10.95 21.21 -10.50
N GLY A 633 -10.28 20.96 -9.37
CA GLY A 633 -10.94 20.48 -8.15
C GLY A 633 -11.41 19.01 -8.24
N ALA A 634 -10.80 18.20 -9.11
CA ALA A 634 -11.08 16.77 -9.18
C ALA A 634 -10.92 16.07 -7.82
N PRO A 635 -11.69 15.00 -7.55
CA PRO A 635 -11.51 14.19 -6.36
C PRO A 635 -10.11 13.61 -6.24
N ALA A 636 -9.67 13.42 -5.00
CA ALA A 636 -8.54 12.58 -4.70
C ALA A 636 -8.73 11.16 -5.29
N PRO A 637 -7.62 10.46 -5.58
CA PRO A 637 -7.66 9.01 -5.71
C PRO A 637 -8.37 8.38 -4.49
N ILE A 638 -9.28 7.45 -4.75
CA ILE A 638 -10.02 6.70 -3.72
C ILE A 638 -9.12 5.69 -3.00
N PHE A 639 -9.49 5.30 -1.78
CA PHE A 639 -8.65 4.45 -0.93
C PHE A 639 -9.43 3.51 -0.01
N ALA A 640 -8.75 2.49 0.48
CA ALA A 640 -9.17 1.66 1.60
C ALA A 640 -8.05 1.60 2.65
N ALA A 641 -8.46 1.54 3.91
CA ALA A 641 -7.59 1.48 5.09
C ALA A 641 -8.36 0.75 6.22
N PRO A 642 -7.67 0.11 7.18
CA PRO A 642 -8.27 -0.41 8.40
C PRO A 642 -8.82 0.73 9.26
N ASP A 643 -9.88 0.49 10.02
CA ASP A 643 -10.43 1.52 10.91
C ASP A 643 -9.39 1.95 11.96
N ALA A 644 -8.58 1.01 12.46
CA ALA A 644 -7.51 1.28 13.43
C ALA A 644 -6.47 2.32 12.96
N VAL A 645 -6.17 2.38 11.65
CA VAL A 645 -5.26 3.40 11.07
C VAL A 645 -5.94 4.78 11.07
N LEU A 646 -7.22 4.82 10.75
CA LEU A 646 -7.98 6.07 10.69
C LEU A 646 -8.41 6.57 12.08
N GLU A 647 -8.54 5.69 13.08
CA GLU A 647 -8.72 6.06 14.49
C GLU A 647 -7.42 6.62 15.08
N GLU A 648 -6.26 5.98 14.86
CA GLU A 648 -4.95 6.47 15.32
C GLU A 648 -4.64 7.88 14.79
N LEU A 649 -4.90 8.11 13.50
CA LEU A 649 -4.69 9.41 12.84
C LEU A 649 -5.82 10.43 13.13
N GLY A 650 -6.85 10.08 13.91
CA GLY A 650 -7.96 10.98 14.26
C GLY A 650 -8.88 11.35 13.09
N LEU A 651 -8.90 10.53 12.04
CA LEU A 651 -9.59 10.77 10.76
C LEU A 651 -11.05 10.23 10.75
N LEU A 652 -11.41 9.39 11.72
CA LEU A 652 -12.79 8.92 11.94
C LEU A 652 -13.52 9.77 12.98
N VAL A 653 -14.75 10.18 12.64
CA VAL A 653 -15.64 10.94 13.54
C VAL A 653 -16.89 10.12 13.80
N ASN A 654 -17.03 9.60 15.02
CA ASN A 654 -18.09 8.64 15.41
C ASN A 654 -18.14 7.39 14.50
N GLY A 655 -16.99 6.84 14.11
CA GLY A 655 -16.91 5.68 13.20
C GLY A 655 -17.35 5.98 11.75
N ASN A 656 -17.38 7.25 11.35
CA ASN A 656 -17.65 7.66 9.96
C ASN A 656 -16.46 8.41 9.39
N VAL A 657 -16.13 8.15 8.12
CA VAL A 657 -15.14 8.93 7.38
C VAL A 657 -15.72 10.29 6.93
N GLY A 658 -14.84 11.13 6.39
CA GLY A 658 -15.19 12.40 5.81
C GLY A 658 -15.50 12.32 4.30
N ARG A 659 -15.21 13.42 3.61
CA ARG A 659 -15.45 13.58 2.16
C ARG A 659 -14.38 14.44 1.51
N TRP A 660 -14.34 14.43 0.18
CA TRP A 660 -13.60 15.43 -0.58
C TRP A 660 -14.43 16.70 -0.78
N THR A 661 -13.79 17.87 -0.66
CA THR A 661 -14.34 19.13 -1.18
C THR A 661 -13.60 19.49 -2.45
N ASN A 662 -14.31 19.95 -3.49
CA ASN A 662 -13.70 20.52 -4.70
C ASN A 662 -13.39 22.04 -4.56
N ASN A 663 -13.70 22.63 -3.40
CA ASN A 663 -13.52 24.05 -3.13
C ASN A 663 -12.07 24.43 -2.82
N GLY A 664 -11.78 25.73 -2.83
CA GLY A 664 -10.45 26.28 -2.56
C GLY A 664 -9.58 26.40 -3.81
N HIS A 665 -8.29 26.65 -3.59
CA HIS A 665 -7.28 26.74 -4.65
C HIS A 665 -5.91 26.46 -4.04
N CYS A 666 -5.10 25.68 -4.76
CA CYS A 666 -3.71 25.41 -4.39
C CYS A 666 -2.81 26.52 -4.97
N ASN A 667 -2.13 27.27 -4.08
CA ASN A 667 -1.24 28.36 -4.48
C ASN A 667 -0.03 27.86 -5.30
N GLU A 668 0.39 26.64 -5.00
CA GLU A 668 1.41 25.86 -5.71
C GLU A 668 0.74 24.58 -6.21
N VAL A 669 1.12 24.12 -7.41
CA VAL A 669 0.58 22.90 -8.02
C VAL A 669 1.66 21.83 -7.96
N PRO A 670 1.42 20.67 -7.31
CA PRO A 670 2.44 19.64 -7.12
C PRO A 670 2.81 18.99 -8.47
N THR A 671 4.09 19.02 -8.80
CA THR A 671 4.67 18.32 -9.97
C THR A 671 5.22 16.93 -9.65
N ALA A 672 5.16 16.55 -8.37
CA ALA A 672 5.49 15.25 -7.80
C ALA A 672 4.75 15.12 -6.46
N ILE A 673 4.73 13.92 -5.87
CA ILE A 673 4.10 13.62 -4.59
C ILE A 673 4.96 12.68 -3.74
N ASP A 674 4.72 12.65 -2.43
CA ASP A 674 5.28 11.64 -1.54
C ASP A 674 4.57 10.30 -1.80
N THR A 675 5.30 9.38 -2.44
CA THR A 675 4.84 8.03 -2.80
C THR A 675 4.94 7.03 -1.65
N SER A 676 5.75 7.32 -0.61
CA SER A 676 5.83 6.51 0.62
C SER A 676 4.61 6.70 1.52
N LYS A 677 3.92 7.83 1.35
CA LYS A 677 2.65 8.14 1.99
C LYS A 677 1.47 7.65 1.14
N GLN A 678 0.50 7.01 1.79
CA GLN A 678 -0.81 6.72 1.25
C GLN A 678 -1.59 8.02 0.99
N VAL A 679 -2.62 7.98 0.15
CA VAL A 679 -3.31 9.20 -0.30
C VAL A 679 -3.93 10.02 0.85
N TRP A 680 -4.32 9.36 1.95
CA TRP A 680 -4.87 10.01 3.16
C TRP A 680 -3.81 10.60 4.10
N GLU A 681 -2.53 10.21 3.97
CA GLU A 681 -1.40 10.70 4.79
C GLU A 681 -0.75 11.98 4.21
N ARG A 682 -1.14 12.41 3.00
CA ARG A 682 -0.49 13.51 2.26
C ARG A 682 -1.09 14.88 2.59
N ASP A 683 -0.23 15.90 2.64
CA ASP A 683 -0.59 17.29 2.92
C ASP A 683 -1.73 17.83 2.02
N ASP A 684 -2.46 18.80 2.55
CA ASP A 684 -3.30 19.71 1.76
C ASP A 684 -2.57 20.21 0.51
N CYS A 685 -3.23 20.10 -0.65
CA CYS A 685 -2.66 20.45 -1.96
C CYS A 685 -1.44 19.63 -2.44
N LYS A 686 -1.10 18.51 -1.80
CA LYS A 686 -0.07 17.54 -2.26
C LYS A 686 -0.60 16.10 -2.40
N VAL A 687 -1.92 15.93 -2.48
CA VAL A 687 -2.59 14.63 -2.45
C VAL A 687 -2.34 13.82 -3.73
N TYR A 688 -2.29 14.50 -4.88
CA TYR A 688 -2.00 13.91 -6.19
C TYR A 688 -1.35 14.94 -7.13
N GLU A 689 -0.56 14.47 -8.11
CA GLU A 689 0.08 15.34 -9.10
C GLU A 689 -0.94 16.16 -9.91
N ASP A 690 -0.57 17.41 -10.19
CA ASP A 690 -1.37 18.38 -10.94
C ASP A 690 -2.65 18.89 -10.19
N GLN A 691 -2.74 18.68 -8.86
CA GLN A 691 -3.81 19.20 -7.99
C GLN A 691 -3.84 20.74 -7.97
N LYS A 692 -5.02 21.31 -8.26
CA LYS A 692 -5.22 22.78 -8.42
C LYS A 692 -6.21 23.38 -7.44
N ALA A 693 -7.04 22.55 -6.83
CA ALA A 693 -8.06 22.90 -5.85
C ALA A 693 -8.54 21.61 -5.16
N GLY A 694 -9.35 21.77 -4.12
CA GLY A 694 -9.94 20.67 -3.37
C GLY A 694 -9.02 20.02 -2.35
N LYS A 695 -9.64 19.39 -1.36
CA LYS A 695 -8.97 18.66 -0.27
C LYS A 695 -9.91 17.72 0.48
N PHE A 696 -9.37 16.88 1.36
CA PHE A 696 -10.18 16.12 2.31
C PHE A 696 -10.78 17.02 3.40
N ILE A 697 -11.95 16.64 3.90
CA ILE A 697 -12.56 17.18 5.13
C ILE A 697 -12.99 15.99 5.98
N TRP A 698 -12.32 15.78 7.10
CA TRP A 698 -12.57 14.70 8.05
C TRP A 698 -13.63 15.13 9.09
N ASP A 699 -14.86 15.37 8.61
CA ASP A 699 -15.98 15.90 9.41
C ASP A 699 -17.03 14.84 9.80
N GLY A 700 -16.82 13.55 9.48
CA GLY A 700 -17.79 12.47 9.69
C GLY A 700 -19.07 12.61 8.87
N SER A 701 -19.08 13.46 7.84
CA SER A 701 -20.31 13.75 7.07
C SER A 701 -20.69 12.65 6.07
N ASP A 702 -19.80 11.70 5.79
CA ASP A 702 -20.12 10.51 5.00
C ASP A 702 -20.73 9.42 5.89
N THR A 703 -22.04 9.53 6.12
CA THR A 703 -22.80 8.71 7.09
C THR A 703 -23.00 7.25 6.66
N ASN A 704 -22.16 6.72 5.77
CA ASN A 704 -22.17 5.34 5.31
C ASN A 704 -21.27 4.41 6.16
N GLY A 705 -20.48 4.97 7.08
CA GLY A 705 -19.48 4.25 7.87
C GLY A 705 -18.06 4.60 7.44
N SER A 706 -17.19 3.61 7.33
CA SER A 706 -15.77 3.76 7.03
C SER A 706 -15.35 3.09 5.70
N VAL A 707 -14.04 3.04 5.43
CA VAL A 707 -13.46 2.40 4.22
C VAL A 707 -12.79 1.04 4.51
N GLU A 708 -12.99 0.47 5.70
CA GLU A 708 -12.47 -0.84 6.07
C GLU A 708 -13.09 -1.96 5.21
N GLY A 709 -12.26 -2.91 4.76
CA GLY A 709 -12.71 -4.04 3.94
C GLY A 709 -13.14 -3.67 2.51
N CYS A 710 -12.89 -2.43 2.08
CA CYS A 710 -13.17 -1.94 0.73
C CYS A 710 -12.02 -2.28 -0.23
N GLY A 711 -11.59 -1.38 -1.12
CA GLY A 711 -10.45 -1.64 -2.03
C GLY A 711 -10.81 -2.26 -3.38
N TRP A 712 -12.06 -2.67 -3.58
CA TRP A 712 -12.54 -3.44 -4.75
C TRP A 712 -13.13 -2.59 -5.89
N TRP A 713 -12.79 -1.30 -5.96
CA TRP A 713 -13.22 -0.39 -7.03
C TRP A 713 -12.70 -0.78 -8.42
N GLY A 714 -13.31 -0.19 -9.44
CA GLY A 714 -13.00 -0.43 -10.85
C GLY A 714 -11.54 -0.17 -11.20
N ARG A 715 -10.87 -1.16 -11.77
CA ARG A 715 -9.49 -1.04 -12.26
C ARG A 715 -9.32 -1.57 -13.67
N GLY A 716 -8.32 -1.03 -14.37
CA GLY A 716 -8.06 -1.37 -15.76
C GLY A 716 -9.12 -0.83 -16.71
N VAL A 717 -8.93 -1.11 -18.00
CA VAL A 717 -9.54 -0.38 -19.12
C VAL A 717 -11.06 -0.47 -19.23
N ILE A 718 -11.68 -1.49 -18.62
CA ILE A 718 -13.15 -1.65 -18.58
C ILE A 718 -13.72 -1.57 -17.16
N GLN A 719 -12.91 -1.12 -16.19
CA GLN A 719 -13.29 -1.00 -14.78
C GLN A 719 -13.71 -2.35 -14.17
N THR A 720 -12.76 -3.27 -14.07
CA THR A 720 -12.90 -4.54 -13.37
C THR A 720 -13.16 -4.26 -11.88
N THR A 721 -14.36 -4.60 -11.40
CA THR A 721 -14.89 -4.17 -10.09
C THR A 721 -15.38 -5.36 -9.26
N GLY A 722 -15.11 -5.35 -7.96
CA GLY A 722 -15.68 -6.28 -6.97
C GLY A 722 -14.97 -7.63 -6.83
N ARG A 723 -15.04 -8.22 -5.62
CA ARG A 723 -14.26 -9.41 -5.21
C ARG A 723 -14.31 -10.60 -6.16
N GLN A 724 -15.47 -10.86 -6.77
CA GLN A 724 -15.63 -11.95 -7.75
C GLN A 724 -14.75 -11.78 -8.99
N ASN A 725 -14.66 -10.55 -9.52
CA ASN A 725 -13.94 -10.30 -10.77
C ASN A 725 -12.42 -10.30 -10.55
N PHE A 726 -11.95 -9.63 -9.50
CA PHE A 726 -10.55 -9.70 -9.07
C PHE A 726 -10.13 -11.13 -8.71
N GLY A 727 -10.99 -11.87 -8.00
CA GLY A 727 -10.67 -13.24 -7.58
C GLY A 727 -10.67 -14.24 -8.73
N THR A 728 -11.59 -14.11 -9.69
CA THR A 728 -11.59 -14.95 -10.89
C THR A 728 -10.34 -14.69 -11.75
N LEU A 729 -9.94 -13.42 -11.90
CA LEU A 729 -8.67 -13.04 -12.53
C LEU A 729 -7.47 -13.66 -11.78
N ASN A 730 -7.46 -13.56 -10.45
CA ASN A 730 -6.39 -14.09 -9.60
C ASN A 730 -6.30 -15.63 -9.61
N HIS A 731 -7.43 -16.32 -9.75
CA HIS A 731 -7.46 -17.78 -9.86
C HIS A 731 -6.86 -18.30 -11.17
N PHE A 732 -7.21 -17.67 -12.30
CA PHE A 732 -6.77 -18.16 -13.62
C PHE A 732 -5.50 -17.49 -14.16
N MET A 733 -5.07 -16.35 -13.62
CA MET A 733 -3.88 -15.62 -14.12
C MET A 733 -2.82 -15.30 -13.07
N GLY A 734 -3.18 -15.28 -11.78
CA GLY A 734 -2.28 -14.94 -10.67
C GLY A 734 -2.05 -16.11 -9.71
N ARG A 735 -1.66 -15.77 -8.48
CA ARG A 735 -1.56 -16.72 -7.36
C ARG A 735 -2.97 -17.04 -6.85
N SER A 736 -3.53 -18.17 -7.30
CA SER A 736 -4.89 -18.59 -6.93
C SER A 736 -5.16 -18.56 -5.42
N HIS A 737 -6.29 -17.96 -5.06
CA HIS A 737 -6.81 -17.86 -3.69
C HIS A 737 -7.83 -18.96 -3.34
N VAL A 738 -8.23 -19.78 -4.32
CA VAL A 738 -9.31 -20.78 -4.22
C VAL A 738 -8.81 -22.04 -3.51
N ASP A 739 -9.61 -22.58 -2.60
CA ASP A 739 -9.31 -23.80 -1.84
C ASP A 739 -9.15 -25.02 -2.78
N PRO A 740 -7.96 -25.66 -2.83
CA PRO A 740 -7.73 -26.87 -3.62
C PRO A 740 -8.66 -28.04 -3.31
N ASP A 741 -9.21 -28.13 -2.09
CA ASP A 741 -10.16 -29.18 -1.70
C ASP A 741 -11.57 -28.97 -2.33
N THR A 742 -11.83 -27.80 -2.95
CA THR A 742 -13.12 -27.49 -3.63
C THR A 742 -13.12 -27.76 -5.14
N ILE A 743 -11.96 -28.05 -5.74
CA ILE A 743 -11.82 -28.21 -7.20
C ILE A 743 -12.66 -29.40 -7.70
N GLY A 744 -13.42 -29.19 -8.76
CA GLY A 744 -14.36 -30.17 -9.33
C GLY A 744 -15.66 -30.35 -8.54
N THR A 745 -15.87 -29.64 -7.43
CA THR A 745 -17.17 -29.57 -6.73
C THR A 745 -18.07 -28.50 -7.37
N THR A 746 -19.35 -28.47 -7.00
CA THR A 746 -20.31 -27.45 -7.47
C THR A 746 -20.78 -26.58 -6.30
N VAL A 747 -20.49 -25.28 -6.38
CA VAL A 747 -20.86 -24.25 -5.38
C VAL A 747 -21.81 -23.26 -6.03
N ASN A 748 -23.00 -23.06 -5.47
CA ASN A 748 -24.06 -22.18 -6.00
C ASN A 748 -24.37 -22.37 -7.51
N GLY A 749 -24.24 -23.61 -8.01
CA GLY A 749 -24.46 -23.99 -9.41
C GLY A 749 -23.24 -23.87 -10.31
N VAL A 750 -22.15 -23.25 -9.85
CA VAL A 750 -20.88 -23.13 -10.56
C VAL A 750 -19.98 -24.30 -10.20
N THR A 751 -19.45 -25.01 -11.19
CA THR A 751 -18.41 -26.03 -10.96
C THR A 751 -17.05 -25.35 -10.85
N VAL A 752 -16.30 -25.66 -9.78
CA VAL A 752 -14.99 -25.05 -9.52
C VAL A 752 -13.95 -25.69 -10.43
N GLU A 753 -13.33 -24.90 -11.31
CA GLU A 753 -12.25 -25.33 -12.19
C GLU A 753 -10.90 -25.29 -11.48
N ALA A 754 -9.89 -25.96 -12.04
CA ALA A 754 -8.53 -25.92 -11.53
C ALA A 754 -7.79 -24.67 -12.05
N PRO A 755 -6.92 -24.03 -11.24
CA PRO A 755 -6.06 -22.96 -11.74
C PRO A 755 -5.02 -23.55 -12.72
N PRO A 756 -4.49 -22.77 -13.68
CA PRO A 756 -3.38 -23.23 -14.51
C PRO A 756 -2.16 -23.60 -13.66
N ALA A 757 -1.47 -24.70 -13.99
CA ALA A 757 -0.27 -25.14 -13.26
C ALA A 757 0.95 -24.21 -13.43
N ASN A 758 0.85 -23.23 -14.33
CA ASN A 758 1.86 -22.21 -14.63
C ASN A 758 1.13 -20.96 -15.13
N PRO A 759 0.47 -20.19 -14.23
CA PRO A 759 -0.32 -19.03 -14.62
C PRO A 759 0.59 -17.87 -15.05
N LEU A 760 0.14 -17.06 -16.01
CA LEU A 760 1.00 -16.10 -16.71
C LEU A 760 1.62 -15.03 -15.79
N TYR A 761 0.90 -14.62 -14.74
CA TYR A 761 1.34 -13.65 -13.75
C TYR A 761 1.41 -14.29 -12.36
N ALA A 762 2.04 -15.48 -12.29
CA ALA A 762 2.27 -16.27 -11.06
C ALA A 762 3.04 -15.52 -9.95
N ASP A 763 3.63 -14.38 -10.26
CA ASP A 763 4.27 -13.41 -9.37
C ASP A 763 3.26 -12.50 -8.64
N LEU A 764 2.03 -12.38 -9.14
CA LEU A 764 1.03 -11.41 -8.68
C LEU A 764 -0.09 -12.06 -7.86
N ASP A 765 -0.60 -11.33 -6.86
CA ASP A 765 -1.82 -11.70 -6.11
C ASP A 765 -2.81 -10.53 -6.13
N PHE A 766 -3.76 -10.55 -7.07
CA PHE A 766 -4.78 -9.50 -7.21
C PHE A 766 -5.86 -9.52 -6.11
N CYS A 767 -5.87 -10.52 -5.22
CA CYS A 767 -6.71 -10.51 -4.02
C CYS A 767 -6.03 -9.82 -2.84
N SER A 768 -4.71 -9.94 -2.70
CA SER A 768 -3.97 -9.26 -1.64
C SER A 768 -3.50 -7.85 -2.04
N ASN A 769 -3.23 -7.59 -3.32
CA ASN A 769 -3.07 -6.24 -3.85
C ASN A 769 -3.84 -6.08 -5.20
N PRO A 770 -5.12 -5.66 -5.17
CA PRO A 770 -5.86 -5.35 -6.39
C PRO A 770 -5.31 -4.15 -7.18
N GLY A 771 -4.45 -3.31 -6.56
CA GLY A 771 -3.78 -2.18 -7.20
C GLY A 771 -2.82 -2.59 -8.33
N LEU A 772 -2.31 -3.83 -8.33
CA LEU A 772 -1.37 -4.36 -9.34
C LEU A 772 -1.85 -4.20 -10.80
N ILE A 773 -3.17 -4.17 -11.04
CA ILE A 773 -3.75 -3.92 -12.37
C ILE A 773 -3.37 -2.55 -12.91
N CYS A 774 -3.18 -1.55 -12.04
CA CYS A 774 -2.88 -0.17 -12.39
C CYS A 774 -1.46 0.27 -12.03
N SER A 775 -0.81 -0.37 -11.05
CA SER A 775 0.55 -0.04 -10.61
C SER A 775 1.65 -0.66 -11.45
N SER A 776 1.47 -1.90 -11.93
CA SER A 776 2.59 -2.69 -12.47
C SER A 776 3.26 -2.03 -13.69
N GLU A 777 4.57 -1.83 -13.55
CA GLU A 777 5.47 -1.29 -14.57
C GLU A 777 6.27 -2.41 -15.26
N GLU A 778 6.45 -3.59 -14.64
CA GLU A 778 6.93 -4.80 -15.33
C GLU A 778 5.85 -5.36 -16.28
N ASN A 779 4.61 -5.47 -15.82
CA ASN A 779 3.49 -6.13 -16.53
C ASN A 779 2.39 -5.12 -16.95
N ARG A 780 2.80 -4.02 -17.61
CA ARG A 780 1.92 -2.90 -17.99
C ARG A 780 0.67 -3.30 -18.79
N GLU A 781 0.68 -4.44 -19.47
CA GLU A 781 -0.46 -4.94 -20.24
C GLU A 781 -1.65 -5.41 -19.37
N ILE A 782 -1.46 -5.61 -18.06
CA ILE A 782 -2.51 -6.14 -17.17
C ILE A 782 -3.75 -5.23 -17.13
N LYS A 783 -3.57 -3.90 -17.22
CA LYS A 783 -4.70 -2.94 -17.33
C LYS A 783 -5.57 -3.17 -18.57
N TRP A 784 -5.04 -3.81 -19.62
CA TRP A 784 -5.81 -4.28 -20.78
C TRP A 784 -6.35 -5.68 -20.57
N ILE A 785 -5.53 -6.61 -20.07
CA ILE A 785 -5.90 -8.01 -19.83
C ILE A 785 -7.11 -8.14 -18.90
N ALA A 786 -7.19 -7.35 -17.83
CA ALA A 786 -8.33 -7.36 -16.92
C ALA A 786 -9.66 -7.05 -17.64
N GLY A 787 -9.65 -6.18 -18.66
CA GLY A 787 -10.80 -5.90 -19.50
C GLY A 787 -11.03 -6.89 -20.64
N LEU A 788 -9.95 -7.40 -21.24
CA LEU A 788 -10.01 -8.47 -22.25
C LEU A 788 -10.55 -9.78 -21.66
N PHE A 789 -10.22 -10.07 -20.39
CA PHE A 789 -10.75 -11.21 -19.63
C PHE A 789 -12.27 -11.14 -19.47
N TYR A 790 -12.79 -9.98 -19.04
CA TYR A 790 -14.24 -9.72 -19.03
C TYR A 790 -14.83 -9.86 -20.44
N TRP A 791 -14.17 -9.32 -21.47
CA TRP A 791 -14.65 -9.40 -22.84
C TRP A 791 -14.80 -10.84 -23.35
N VAL A 792 -13.83 -11.72 -23.11
CA VAL A 792 -13.93 -13.12 -23.57
C VAL A 792 -14.99 -13.91 -22.79
N THR A 793 -15.05 -13.75 -21.47
CA THR A 793 -15.96 -14.49 -20.59
C THR A 793 -17.41 -13.99 -20.61
N SER A 794 -17.63 -12.70 -20.88
CA SER A 794 -18.95 -12.05 -20.72
C SER A 794 -19.53 -11.49 -22.02
N VAL A 795 -18.70 -11.14 -23.02
CA VAL A 795 -19.16 -10.52 -24.29
C VAL A 795 -19.05 -11.48 -25.47
N GLN A 796 -17.92 -12.18 -25.63
CA GLN A 796 -17.75 -13.18 -26.70
C GLN A 796 -18.45 -14.51 -26.37
N ALA A 797 -18.49 -14.90 -25.09
CA ALA A 797 -19.22 -16.06 -24.58
C ALA A 797 -20.66 -15.76 -24.10
N TYR A 798 -21.20 -14.56 -24.41
CA TYR A 798 -22.56 -14.18 -24.00
C TYR A 798 -23.61 -15.21 -24.44
N ASN A 799 -24.50 -15.57 -23.52
CA ASN A 799 -25.63 -16.45 -23.74
C ASN A 799 -26.84 -15.95 -22.92
N ASP A 800 -28.04 -16.29 -23.39
CA ASP A 800 -29.32 -15.97 -22.76
C ASP A 800 -30.28 -17.16 -22.94
N GLU A 801 -29.91 -18.32 -22.36
CA GLU A 801 -30.59 -19.60 -22.63
C GLU A 801 -32.08 -19.57 -22.23
N GLY A 802 -32.95 -19.52 -23.25
CA GLY A 802 -34.40 -19.42 -23.07
C GLY A 802 -34.93 -18.01 -22.80
N GLY A 803 -34.06 -16.99 -22.79
CA GLY A 803 -34.43 -15.59 -22.68
C GLY A 803 -34.71 -14.91 -24.05
N PRO A 804 -35.01 -13.60 -24.05
CA PRO A 804 -35.37 -12.85 -25.25
C PRO A 804 -34.25 -12.71 -26.30
N TYR A 805 -32.98 -12.95 -25.92
CA TYR A 805 -31.80 -12.82 -26.77
C TYR A 805 -31.12 -14.18 -27.07
N ALA A 806 -31.81 -15.31 -26.85
CA ALA A 806 -31.27 -16.66 -27.02
C ALA A 806 -30.68 -16.97 -28.42
N ASP A 807 -31.15 -16.28 -29.47
CA ASP A 807 -30.64 -16.41 -30.85
C ASP A 807 -29.39 -15.52 -31.12
N TRP A 808 -29.00 -14.64 -30.20
CA TRP A 808 -27.86 -13.73 -30.37
C TRP A 808 -26.53 -14.45 -30.14
N ASN A 809 -25.57 -14.22 -31.03
CA ASN A 809 -24.21 -14.74 -30.86
C ASN A 809 -23.17 -13.77 -31.42
N TYR A 810 -22.15 -13.46 -30.60
CA TYR A 810 -21.09 -12.50 -30.92
C TYR A 810 -20.41 -12.80 -32.26
N TYR A 811 -20.03 -14.06 -32.51
CA TYR A 811 -19.29 -14.45 -33.71
C TYR A 811 -20.16 -14.34 -34.97
N THR A 812 -21.45 -14.71 -34.88
CA THR A 812 -22.40 -14.57 -35.98
C THR A 812 -22.67 -13.10 -36.32
N GLU A 813 -22.90 -12.25 -35.31
CA GLU A 813 -23.23 -10.84 -35.53
C GLU A 813 -22.01 -10.01 -35.99
N LEU A 814 -20.80 -10.33 -35.51
CA LEU A 814 -19.55 -9.73 -36.01
C LEU A 814 -19.34 -10.04 -37.50
N LYS A 815 -19.46 -11.32 -37.89
CA LYS A 815 -19.31 -11.75 -39.29
C LYS A 815 -20.36 -11.09 -40.18
N LYS A 816 -21.63 -11.11 -39.76
CA LYS A 816 -22.75 -10.42 -40.42
C LYS A 816 -22.51 -8.91 -40.63
N TYR A 817 -21.89 -8.20 -39.68
CA TYR A 817 -21.51 -6.79 -39.86
C TYR A 817 -20.42 -6.60 -40.92
N VAL A 818 -19.41 -7.48 -40.94
CA VAL A 818 -18.31 -7.47 -41.93
C VAL A 818 -18.80 -7.86 -43.32
N ASP A 819 -19.52 -8.97 -43.45
CA ASP A 819 -20.10 -9.49 -44.69
C ASP A 819 -21.17 -8.56 -45.28
N GLY A 820 -21.90 -7.83 -44.43
CA GLY A 820 -22.78 -6.73 -44.81
C GLY A 820 -22.06 -5.51 -45.40
N GLY A 821 -20.74 -5.45 -45.28
CA GLY A 821 -19.87 -4.39 -45.78
C GLY A 821 -19.70 -3.22 -44.81
N LEU A 822 -19.55 -3.52 -43.50
CA LEU A 822 -19.28 -2.55 -42.42
C LEU A 822 -20.34 -1.44 -42.31
N LYS A 823 -21.63 -1.80 -42.38
CA LYS A 823 -22.77 -0.86 -42.37
C LYS A 823 -23.57 -0.97 -41.08
N GLY A 824 -24.09 0.18 -40.63
CA GLY A 824 -24.97 0.24 -39.47
C GLY A 824 -24.21 0.29 -38.13
N THR A 825 -24.96 0.17 -37.04
CA THR A 825 -24.46 0.24 -35.66
C THR A 825 -24.89 -0.96 -34.81
N GLU A 826 -25.75 -1.83 -35.35
CA GLU A 826 -26.43 -2.89 -34.60
C GLU A 826 -25.47 -3.81 -33.82
N PHE A 827 -24.31 -4.13 -34.40
CA PHE A 827 -23.27 -4.91 -33.71
C PHE A 827 -22.57 -4.15 -32.58
N VAL A 828 -22.22 -2.87 -32.77
CA VAL A 828 -21.60 -2.06 -31.70
C VAL A 828 -22.60 -1.71 -30.60
N ASP A 829 -23.85 -1.46 -30.96
CA ASP A 829 -24.93 -1.17 -30.02
C ASP A 829 -25.21 -2.39 -29.12
N ALA A 830 -25.22 -3.61 -29.69
CA ALA A 830 -25.36 -4.85 -28.94
C ALA A 830 -24.21 -5.08 -27.95
N VAL A 831 -22.94 -4.98 -28.36
CA VAL A 831 -21.82 -5.19 -27.41
C VAL A 831 -21.72 -4.07 -26.37
N SER A 832 -22.12 -2.83 -26.72
CA SER A 832 -22.27 -1.73 -25.76
C SER A 832 -23.35 -2.03 -24.72
N GLY A 833 -24.44 -2.66 -25.15
CA GLY A 833 -25.48 -3.22 -24.31
C GLY A 833 -24.96 -4.24 -23.31
N ILE A 834 -24.19 -5.24 -23.77
CA ILE A 834 -23.65 -6.27 -22.88
C ILE A 834 -22.74 -5.64 -21.82
N VAL A 835 -21.79 -4.81 -22.24
CA VAL A 835 -20.82 -4.14 -21.33
C VAL A 835 -21.50 -3.25 -20.30
N ASN A 836 -22.43 -2.39 -20.72
CA ASN A 836 -22.98 -1.34 -19.85
C ASN A 836 -24.27 -1.76 -19.12
N ARG A 837 -25.00 -2.76 -19.65
CA ARG A 837 -26.37 -3.11 -19.24
C ARG A 837 -26.66 -4.61 -19.16
N GLY A 838 -25.76 -5.50 -19.59
CA GLY A 838 -25.90 -6.95 -19.49
C GLY A 838 -26.82 -7.62 -20.53
N CYS A 839 -27.19 -6.94 -21.62
CA CYS A 839 -27.96 -7.55 -22.72
C CYS A 839 -27.56 -6.98 -24.09
N PRO A 840 -27.70 -7.70 -25.21
CA PRO A 840 -27.26 -7.26 -26.54
C PRO A 840 -28.21 -6.25 -27.21
N ASP A 841 -28.55 -5.17 -26.51
CA ASP A 841 -29.44 -4.10 -27.01
C ASP A 841 -29.04 -2.72 -26.45
N HIS A 842 -29.37 -1.66 -27.20
CA HIS A 842 -29.17 -0.27 -26.78
C HIS A 842 -30.08 0.15 -25.62
N THR A 843 -31.18 -0.59 -25.37
CA THR A 843 -32.07 -0.40 -24.22
C THR A 843 -32.46 -1.76 -23.62
N CYS A 844 -31.88 -2.12 -22.47
CA CYS A 844 -32.12 -3.42 -21.86
C CYS A 844 -33.39 -3.42 -20.97
N PRO A 845 -34.22 -4.48 -20.99
CA PRO A 845 -35.53 -4.48 -20.31
C PRO A 845 -35.51 -4.28 -18.78
N VAL A 846 -34.42 -4.64 -18.11
CA VAL A 846 -34.25 -4.52 -16.65
C VAL A 846 -33.37 -3.33 -16.26
N SER A 847 -32.30 -3.10 -17.02
CA SER A 847 -31.19 -2.21 -16.67
C SER A 847 -31.22 -0.86 -17.41
N GLY A 848 -32.07 -0.68 -18.43
CA GLY A 848 -32.34 0.60 -19.09
C GLY A 848 -31.46 0.94 -20.30
N GLU A 849 -31.51 2.21 -20.73
CA GLU A 849 -30.77 2.76 -21.87
C GLU A 849 -29.25 2.75 -21.64
N VAL A 850 -28.47 2.27 -22.61
CA VAL A 850 -27.01 2.25 -22.54
C VAL A 850 -26.45 3.67 -22.41
N HIS A 851 -25.52 3.87 -21.48
CA HIS A 851 -24.85 5.15 -21.28
C HIS A 851 -23.87 5.45 -22.41
N ALA A 852 -23.96 6.65 -22.99
CA ALA A 852 -23.04 7.16 -24.02
C ALA A 852 -22.95 6.30 -25.31
N VAL A 853 -24.09 5.80 -25.80
CA VAL A 853 -24.18 5.03 -27.07
C VAL A 853 -23.54 5.78 -28.23
N LYS A 854 -23.83 7.08 -28.38
CA LYS A 854 -23.38 7.87 -29.54
C LYS A 854 -21.85 7.97 -29.57
N GLU A 855 -21.24 8.16 -28.41
CA GLU A 855 -19.81 8.20 -28.19
C GLU A 855 -19.16 6.84 -28.48
N ARG A 856 -19.73 5.74 -27.98
CA ARG A 856 -19.27 4.37 -28.29
C ARG A 856 -19.32 4.07 -29.80
N GLN A 857 -20.41 4.45 -30.48
CA GLN A 857 -20.52 4.33 -31.94
C GLN A 857 -19.45 5.15 -32.69
N ASP A 858 -19.17 6.38 -32.27
CA ASP A 858 -18.17 7.23 -32.92
C ASP A 858 -16.74 6.76 -32.62
N ASN A 859 -16.47 6.26 -31.41
CA ASN A 859 -15.21 5.59 -31.05
C ASN A 859 -14.97 4.35 -31.91
N PHE A 860 -15.98 3.49 -32.08
CA PHE A 860 -15.92 2.33 -32.98
C PHE A 860 -15.61 2.75 -34.42
N LYS A 861 -16.33 3.76 -34.92
CA LYS A 861 -16.13 4.31 -36.27
C LYS A 861 -14.76 4.99 -36.46
N LEU A 862 -14.18 5.51 -35.39
CA LEU A 862 -12.83 6.08 -35.35
C LEU A 862 -11.77 4.96 -35.41
N VAL A 863 -11.79 4.00 -34.48
CA VAL A 863 -10.81 2.91 -34.43
C VAL A 863 -10.80 2.10 -35.73
N LEU A 864 -11.97 1.76 -36.29
CA LEU A 864 -12.04 1.09 -37.60
C LEU A 864 -11.32 1.86 -38.71
N LYS A 865 -11.45 3.20 -38.76
CA LYS A 865 -10.75 4.04 -39.75
C LYS A 865 -9.25 4.11 -39.48
N THR A 866 -8.84 4.22 -38.22
CA THR A 866 -7.42 4.25 -37.82
C THR A 866 -6.72 2.93 -38.16
N LEU A 867 -7.44 1.80 -38.10
CA LEU A 867 -6.98 0.47 -38.56
C LEU A 867 -7.14 0.25 -40.09
N GLY A 868 -7.50 1.28 -40.86
CA GLY A 868 -7.55 1.27 -42.32
C GLY A 868 -8.85 0.73 -42.95
N LEU A 869 -9.92 0.54 -42.17
CA LEU A 869 -11.23 0.11 -42.68
C LEU A 869 -12.13 1.31 -43.02
N ASN A 870 -13.20 1.07 -43.78
CA ASN A 870 -14.13 2.09 -44.27
C ASN A 870 -15.58 1.85 -43.81
N PRO A 871 -15.90 1.99 -42.51
CA PRO A 871 -17.26 1.83 -41.99
C PRO A 871 -18.23 2.89 -42.55
N GLN A 872 -19.41 2.43 -42.97
CA GLN A 872 -20.44 3.21 -43.67
C GLN A 872 -21.55 3.69 -42.73
#